data_AF-A0A1Z8ZWK1-F1
#
_entry.id   AF-A0A1Z8ZWK1-F1
#
_cell.length_a   1.000
_cell.length_b   1.000
_cell.length_c   1.000
_cell.angle_alpha   90.00
_cell.angle_beta   90.00
_cell.angle_gamma   90.00
#
_symmetry.space_group_name_H-M   'P 1'
#
loop_
_entity.id
_entity.type
_entity.pdbx_description
1 polymer ?
#
loop_
_entity_poly.entity_id
_entity_poly.type
_entity_poly.pdbx_seq_one_letter_code
_entity_poly.pdbx_strand_id
1 'polypeptide(L)'
;MKPRLFSFFVFSLSVCVAQAATMSASPTAPNVSGADIANLSEPTGTDKWWADAATSGRPKGQTFTTGDIGVLLKSITYQVTTSQQAMPTKTYAIRVGTISGETFTEIYSETATQDFEWQGGEFMTWSFDVPVRLDPNTVYGIDVGMLSSTSSWQSGIPYIYRTSNEYPDGTRYMSGTGGRGLGDSTMNNVSGDRVFHIDLEHPLSPSPESGALMEAGDIELSWTNLDPDTGTDVWVDLWFGTDPGSMIKVVSAGLNTTSHTVNVPGGGNYYWRVDSYLDGAPTGTPLESTVFDFIVIDSDGDGFPDDYEQEHSGSITGLNREDDLENGGAGDGLTNWEEYQLGTDPTIPDTDGDGLDDGPELAGAGSRPPTDPTNDDTDGDGVKDGAESNDGTWSSGIDTGTDPTRADTDGDGLSDGAENNSGTFVDADNLGTSPLNPDSDGDNADDWYEVAASFTDPTDANVNPGIPYPLPDPDGSTGSADKPVKVYIMSGQSNMVGFGRLNGDQGALRYMTNVENKFPDMIDEDGNWTTRNDVKYRGVISDIGNGNLSPDVAGSSFGPELGFGYVMGWYHDEPVLLIKSSIGNRSISWDCLPPGSRGFDYNGNTYAGYGQSPNTWPIGGGPSPFVWYAGKQYDDYFLDEADMGPTAWAADVDYPDNCQVKHDGVTYISNTDHLSSAGNAPGVGGQWDVYSIFNVVDILDDFANQYPEYADQGFEISGYVWWQGHKDQGKPHASNYEANMVRLIKAMRAYYETRYPDSTIPNAPFTLATIGFGGWDLSGDGLTVAEGQLAVSGETGNYPEFAGNVKTIEARGYWRDSAESPGNAGHHYNLNAETYLLTGDALGRAMVELQENISPQELAVQSLDPIGGNQWEVSITGRPGTDYILRSDPTLNFAPGILLENLTQANPGSDPGEIGGANNSVVTTDPSGRATVQINLSGGAIDFVRVQLAP
;
A
#
# COMPACT_ATOMS: atom_id res chain seq x y z
N MET A 1 -45.91 7.06 41.06
CA MET A 1 -47.02 6.47 41.86
C MET A 1 -47.52 5.23 41.13
N LYS A 2 -47.69 4.10 41.84
CA LYS A 2 -48.31 2.81 41.40
C LYS A 2 -49.75 2.99 40.84
N PRO A 3 -50.43 1.95 40.27
CA PRO A 3 -50.03 0.67 39.64
C PRO A 3 -50.87 0.29 38.37
N ARG A 4 -50.69 -0.96 37.86
CA ARG A 4 -51.65 -1.87 37.13
C ARG A 4 -51.09 -2.30 35.76
N LEU A 5 -51.17 -3.53 35.25
CA LEU A 5 -51.82 -4.79 35.64
C LEU A 5 -51.07 -5.90 34.86
N PHE A 6 -50.50 -6.92 35.52
CA PHE A 6 -49.97 -8.10 34.83
C PHE A 6 -51.12 -9.11 34.63
N SER A 7 -51.52 -9.36 33.38
CA SER A 7 -52.34 -10.52 33.01
C SER A 7 -51.43 -11.65 32.56
N PHE A 8 -51.57 -12.79 33.22
CA PHE A 8 -50.95 -14.06 32.87
C PHE A 8 -51.45 -14.54 31.50
N PHE A 9 -50.55 -14.69 30.53
CA PHE A 9 -50.70 -15.70 29.48
C PHE A 9 -49.82 -16.89 29.83
N VAL A 10 -50.48 -18.03 30.02
CA VAL A 10 -49.85 -19.33 30.22
C VAL A 10 -49.35 -19.79 28.86
N PHE A 11 -48.06 -19.60 28.58
CA PHE A 11 -47.40 -20.45 27.60
C PHE A 11 -47.25 -21.84 28.23
N SER A 12 -47.93 -22.82 27.65
CA SER A 12 -47.59 -24.22 27.85
C SER A 12 -46.16 -24.41 27.34
N LEU A 13 -45.18 -24.40 28.25
CA LEU A 13 -43.92 -25.07 27.99
C LEU A 13 -44.26 -26.53 27.69
N SER A 14 -44.24 -26.91 26.42
CA SER A 14 -43.94 -28.28 26.05
C SER A 14 -42.55 -28.55 26.59
N VAL A 15 -42.48 -29.21 27.74
CA VAL A 15 -41.27 -29.84 28.23
C VAL A 15 -40.91 -30.87 27.16
N CYS A 16 -39.94 -30.53 26.30
CA CYS A 16 -39.31 -31.51 25.45
C CYS A 16 -38.67 -32.53 26.40
N VAL A 17 -39.18 -33.74 26.39
CA VAL A 17 -38.56 -34.89 27.05
C VAL A 17 -37.22 -35.07 26.36
N ALA A 18 -36.13 -35.21 27.13
CA ALA A 18 -34.80 -35.47 26.60
C ALA A 18 -34.87 -36.54 25.48
N GLN A 19 -34.59 -36.11 24.25
CA GLN A 19 -34.52 -36.98 23.08
C GLN A 19 -33.26 -37.83 23.22
N ALA A 20 -33.43 -39.14 23.14
CA ALA A 20 -32.35 -40.10 23.31
C ALA A 20 -31.95 -40.63 21.95
N ALA A 21 -30.66 -40.51 21.61
CA ALA A 21 -30.12 -41.17 20.45
C ALA A 21 -30.35 -42.68 20.46
N THR A 22 -30.31 -43.26 19.27
CA THR A 22 -30.47 -44.71 19.09
C THR A 22 -29.11 -45.37 18.99
N MET A 23 -28.97 -46.47 19.73
CA MET A 23 -27.82 -47.37 19.60
C MET A 23 -28.26 -48.65 18.91
N SER A 24 -27.41 -49.22 18.07
CA SER A 24 -27.63 -50.52 17.43
C SER A 24 -26.34 -51.33 17.33
N ALA A 25 -26.47 -52.65 17.18
CA ALA A 25 -25.38 -53.56 16.84
C ALA A 25 -25.67 -54.25 15.50
N SER A 26 -24.63 -54.42 14.69
CA SER A 26 -24.71 -55.12 13.42
C SER A 26 -23.48 -56.01 13.19
N PRO A 27 -23.65 -57.25 12.68
CA PRO A 27 -22.54 -58.11 12.28
C PRO A 27 -21.81 -57.60 11.01
N THR A 28 -22.41 -56.68 10.26
CA THR A 28 -21.80 -56.00 9.10
C THR A 28 -21.58 -54.54 9.41
N ALA A 29 -20.46 -53.97 8.97
CA ALA A 29 -20.22 -52.53 9.08
C ALA A 29 -21.32 -51.77 8.33
N PRO A 30 -21.80 -50.63 8.84
CA PRO A 30 -22.72 -49.77 8.10
C PRO A 30 -22.01 -49.24 6.85
N ASN A 31 -22.79 -49.02 5.78
CA ASN A 31 -22.30 -48.22 4.65
C ASN A 31 -22.18 -46.78 5.13
N VAL A 32 -21.03 -46.19 4.89
CA VAL A 32 -20.77 -44.77 5.14
C VAL A 32 -21.09 -44.02 3.85
N SER A 33 -21.93 -42.99 3.92
CA SER A 33 -22.22 -42.09 2.80
C SER A 33 -21.81 -40.67 3.18
N GLY A 34 -20.75 -40.14 2.57
CA GLY A 34 -20.22 -38.81 2.88
C GLY A 34 -18.70 -38.77 2.92
N ALA A 35 -18.13 -37.65 3.38
CA ALA A 35 -16.69 -37.48 3.55
C ALA A 35 -16.24 -38.13 4.86
N ASP A 36 -15.61 -39.31 4.79
CA ASP A 36 -14.87 -39.86 5.92
C ASP A 36 -13.63 -38.99 6.20
N ILE A 37 -13.15 -38.96 7.45
CA ILE A 37 -11.99 -38.18 7.92
C ILE A 37 -10.75 -38.33 7.02
N ALA A 38 -10.65 -39.41 6.26
CA ALA A 38 -9.55 -39.67 5.34
C ALA A 38 -9.48 -38.74 4.11
N ASN A 39 -10.51 -37.92 3.82
CA ASN A 39 -10.57 -37.10 2.60
C ASN A 39 -10.47 -35.57 2.80
N LEU A 40 -10.27 -35.07 4.03
CA LEU A 40 -10.25 -33.61 4.31
C LEU A 40 -8.85 -33.09 4.69
N SER A 41 -7.82 -33.46 3.91
CA SER A 41 -6.37 -33.18 4.09
C SER A 41 -5.59 -34.17 4.97
N GLU A 42 -4.25 -34.17 4.88
CA GLU A 42 -3.39 -35.11 5.63
C GLU A 42 -3.74 -35.05 7.12
N PRO A 43 -4.01 -36.18 7.80
CA PRO A 43 -4.28 -36.17 9.22
C PRO A 43 -3.02 -35.72 9.96
N THR A 44 -2.90 -34.44 10.28
CA THR A 44 -1.85 -33.88 11.14
C THR A 44 -2.18 -34.17 12.60
N GLY A 45 -2.27 -35.45 12.93
CA GLY A 45 -2.56 -35.93 14.27
C GLY A 45 -1.78 -37.20 14.51
N THR A 46 -0.56 -37.09 15.05
CA THR A 46 0.01 -38.22 15.77
C THR A 46 -1.00 -38.68 16.82
N ASP A 47 -1.40 -39.94 16.74
CA ASP A 47 -2.10 -40.75 17.75
C ASP A 47 -1.99 -40.18 19.17
N LYS A 48 -3.03 -39.51 19.68
CA LYS A 48 -2.96 -38.81 20.98
C LYS A 48 -4.25 -38.95 21.79
N TRP A 49 -4.45 -40.17 22.29
CA TRP A 49 -5.05 -40.31 23.62
C TRP A 49 -4.23 -39.45 24.60
N TRP A 50 -4.87 -38.53 25.33
CA TRP A 50 -4.19 -37.67 26.32
C TRP A 50 -3.32 -38.49 27.29
N ALA A 51 -2.05 -38.11 27.44
CA ALA A 51 -1.16 -38.70 28.44
C ALA A 51 -1.51 -38.17 29.86
N ASP A 52 -2.28 -38.99 30.57
CA ASP A 52 -2.53 -39.16 32.02
C ASP A 52 -2.29 -38.02 33.05
N ALA A 53 -3.29 -37.82 33.93
CA ALA A 53 -3.12 -37.94 35.39
C ALA A 53 -4.48 -38.04 36.14
N ALA A 54 -4.93 -39.29 36.34
CA ALA A 54 -5.45 -39.88 37.59
C ALA A 54 -6.46 -39.18 38.57
N THR A 55 -6.89 -37.91 38.48
CA THR A 55 -7.67 -37.32 39.61
C THR A 55 -8.71 -36.22 39.34
N SER A 56 -9.01 -35.79 38.10
CA SER A 56 -9.77 -34.51 37.91
C SER A 56 -11.03 -34.52 37.04
N GLY A 57 -11.64 -35.66 36.68
CA GLY A 57 -12.92 -35.64 35.94
C GLY A 57 -12.82 -35.12 34.49
N ARG A 58 -11.64 -35.18 33.86
CA ARG A 58 -11.38 -34.79 32.47
C ARG A 58 -11.89 -35.85 31.46
N PRO A 59 -12.37 -35.45 30.26
CA PRO A 59 -12.92 -36.34 29.22
C PRO A 59 -11.88 -37.25 28.56
N LYS A 60 -12.33 -38.36 27.97
CA LYS A 60 -11.53 -39.43 27.32
C LYS A 60 -12.15 -39.75 25.95
N GLY A 61 -11.69 -39.09 24.91
CA GLY A 61 -12.34 -39.11 23.59
C GLY A 61 -11.40 -39.18 22.38
N GLN A 62 -11.97 -39.39 21.19
CA GLN A 62 -11.29 -39.27 19.90
C GLN A 62 -11.39 -37.83 19.40
N THR A 63 -10.32 -37.30 18.79
CA THR A 63 -10.31 -35.96 18.19
C THR A 63 -10.18 -36.04 16.68
N PHE A 64 -10.73 -35.04 15.99
CA PHE A 64 -10.61 -34.86 14.54
C PHE A 64 -10.72 -33.37 14.22
N THR A 65 -10.29 -32.99 13.02
CA THR A 65 -10.38 -31.60 12.53
C THR A 65 -11.30 -31.59 11.33
N THR A 66 -12.25 -30.66 11.28
CA THR A 66 -13.07 -30.42 10.08
C THR A 66 -12.24 -29.74 8.99
N GLY A 67 -12.56 -29.98 7.73
CA GLY A 67 -11.93 -29.29 6.59
C GLY A 67 -12.42 -27.84 6.45
N ASP A 68 -12.14 -27.20 5.31
CA ASP A 68 -12.46 -25.79 5.07
C ASP A 68 -13.97 -25.45 5.00
N ILE A 69 -14.83 -26.46 5.06
CA ILE A 69 -16.29 -26.31 5.05
C ILE A 69 -16.93 -27.02 6.25
N GLY A 70 -18.02 -26.44 6.74
CA GLY A 70 -18.80 -27.02 7.84
C GLY A 70 -19.49 -28.33 7.42
N VAL A 71 -19.68 -29.24 8.38
CA VAL A 71 -20.24 -30.59 8.15
C VAL A 71 -21.25 -30.97 9.22
N LEU A 72 -22.12 -31.94 8.92
CA LEU A 72 -23.06 -32.51 9.88
C LEU A 72 -22.55 -33.86 10.39
N LEU A 73 -22.42 -34.02 11.71
CA LEU A 73 -22.12 -35.29 12.37
C LEU A 73 -23.40 -36.10 12.59
N LYS A 74 -23.58 -37.17 11.82
CA LYS A 74 -24.80 -38.00 11.79
C LYS A 74 -24.74 -39.17 12.77
N SER A 75 -23.61 -39.86 12.82
CA SER A 75 -23.44 -41.05 13.65
C SER A 75 -21.98 -41.34 13.97
N ILE A 76 -21.75 -42.14 15.02
CA ILE A 76 -20.46 -42.77 15.27
C ILE A 76 -20.60 -44.28 15.27
N THR A 77 -19.64 -44.98 14.69
CA THR A 77 -19.61 -46.44 14.66
C THR A 77 -18.27 -46.98 15.13
N TYR A 78 -18.28 -48.01 15.98
CA TYR A 78 -17.06 -48.68 16.41
C TYR A 78 -17.23 -50.20 16.46
N GLN A 79 -16.17 -50.94 16.11
CA GLN A 79 -16.20 -52.40 16.19
C GLN A 79 -15.78 -52.90 17.58
N VAL A 80 -16.48 -53.91 18.09
CA VAL A 80 -16.25 -54.46 19.42
C VAL A 80 -15.53 -55.81 19.34
N THR A 81 -14.49 -56.04 20.16
CA THR A 81 -13.70 -57.29 20.12
C THR A 81 -13.91 -58.20 21.34
N THR A 82 -13.97 -59.51 21.09
CA THR A 82 -14.12 -60.70 21.99
C THR A 82 -15.07 -60.62 23.21
N SER A 83 -16.11 -61.45 23.10
CA SER A 83 -17.07 -62.01 24.06
C SER A 83 -17.04 -61.59 25.54
N GLN A 84 -18.10 -60.87 25.97
CA GLN A 84 -18.77 -61.15 27.26
C GLN A 84 -20.29 -61.05 27.10
N GLN A 85 -20.96 -62.18 27.33
CA GLN A 85 -22.40 -62.42 27.19
C GLN A 85 -23.24 -61.67 28.25
N ALA A 86 -24.48 -61.35 27.87
CA ALA A 86 -25.61 -60.87 28.68
C ALA A 86 -25.25 -59.81 29.74
N MET A 87 -25.09 -58.57 29.29
CA MET A 87 -24.80 -57.41 30.14
C MET A 87 -26.10 -56.67 30.52
N PRO A 88 -26.16 -56.03 31.70
CA PRO A 88 -27.28 -55.18 32.13
C PRO A 88 -27.59 -54.05 31.14
N THR A 89 -28.82 -53.51 31.15
CA THR A 89 -29.15 -52.21 30.53
C THR A 89 -28.22 -51.12 31.05
N LYS A 90 -27.65 -50.33 30.14
CA LYS A 90 -26.71 -49.26 30.46
C LYS A 90 -27.11 -47.97 29.75
N THR A 91 -26.94 -46.85 30.43
CA THR A 91 -27.13 -45.53 29.83
C THR A 91 -25.78 -44.85 29.70
N TYR A 92 -25.48 -44.39 28.49
CA TYR A 92 -24.29 -43.65 28.13
C TYR A 92 -24.65 -42.20 27.84
N ALA A 93 -23.67 -41.32 27.95
CA ALA A 93 -23.68 -39.97 27.41
C ALA A 93 -22.57 -39.85 26.38
N ILE A 94 -22.90 -39.33 25.21
CA ILE A 94 -21.92 -38.85 24.24
C ILE A 94 -21.86 -37.34 24.35
N ARG A 95 -20.65 -36.80 24.22
CA ARG A 95 -20.36 -35.37 24.27
C ARG A 95 -19.48 -35.00 23.10
N VAL A 96 -19.85 -33.96 22.38
CA VAL A 96 -19.08 -33.36 21.30
C VAL A 96 -18.63 -31.98 21.76
N GLY A 97 -17.38 -31.63 21.53
CA GLY A 97 -16.82 -30.36 22.00
C GLY A 97 -15.64 -29.89 21.16
N THR A 98 -15.38 -28.59 21.16
CA THR A 98 -14.18 -28.03 20.53
C THR A 98 -12.95 -28.27 21.39
N ILE A 99 -11.79 -28.37 20.74
CA ILE A 99 -10.49 -28.56 21.38
C ILE A 99 -9.60 -27.36 21.11
N SER A 100 -9.10 -26.73 22.18
CA SER A 100 -8.04 -25.72 22.09
C SER A 100 -6.97 -26.03 23.13
N GLY A 101 -5.78 -26.42 22.66
CA GLY A 101 -4.70 -26.91 23.52
C GLY A 101 -5.11 -28.16 24.30
N GLU A 102 -5.22 -28.03 25.63
CA GLU A 102 -5.69 -29.12 26.52
C GLU A 102 -7.15 -28.98 26.95
N THR A 103 -7.87 -27.96 26.46
CA THR A 103 -9.23 -27.64 26.90
C THR A 103 -10.26 -28.27 25.96
N PHE A 104 -11.19 -29.03 26.54
CA PHE A 104 -12.40 -29.52 25.87
C PHE A 104 -13.58 -28.64 26.28
N THR A 105 -14.23 -28.00 25.32
CA THR A 105 -15.43 -27.20 25.53
C THR A 105 -16.62 -27.94 24.92
N GLU A 106 -17.48 -28.51 25.74
CA GLU A 106 -18.69 -29.22 25.30
C GLU A 106 -19.61 -28.26 24.52
N ILE A 107 -19.94 -28.62 23.27
CA ILE A 107 -20.90 -27.90 22.43
C ILE A 107 -22.21 -28.67 22.28
N TYR A 108 -22.17 -29.99 22.48
CA TYR A 108 -23.34 -30.85 22.36
C TYR A 108 -23.19 -32.08 23.26
N SER A 109 -24.28 -32.55 23.85
CA SER A 109 -24.34 -33.85 24.50
C SER A 109 -25.72 -34.47 24.43
N GLU A 110 -25.75 -35.79 24.32
CA GLU A 110 -26.98 -36.57 24.37
C GLU A 110 -26.74 -37.91 25.05
N THR A 111 -27.81 -38.58 25.47
CA THR A 111 -27.72 -39.88 26.12
C THR A 111 -28.39 -40.96 25.30
N ALA A 112 -27.80 -42.14 25.28
CA ALA A 112 -28.41 -43.32 24.69
C ALA A 112 -28.37 -44.50 25.66
N THR A 113 -29.45 -45.28 25.66
CA THR A 113 -29.55 -46.50 26.46
C THR A 113 -29.29 -47.71 25.57
N GLN A 114 -28.29 -48.50 25.94
CA GLN A 114 -28.10 -49.83 25.40
C GLN A 114 -29.07 -50.79 26.09
N ASP A 115 -30.04 -51.31 25.33
CA ASP A 115 -31.02 -52.30 25.74
C ASP A 115 -30.98 -53.61 24.91
N PHE A 116 -29.99 -53.74 24.03
CA PHE A 116 -29.80 -54.89 23.15
C PHE A 116 -28.50 -55.67 23.47
N GLU A 117 -28.49 -56.94 23.08
CA GLU A 117 -27.31 -57.81 23.16
C GLU A 117 -26.43 -57.66 21.90
N TRP A 118 -25.12 -57.87 22.04
CA TRP A 118 -24.16 -57.84 20.93
C TRP A 118 -23.14 -58.98 21.12
N GLN A 119 -22.51 -59.40 20.02
CA GLN A 119 -21.45 -60.42 20.00
C GLN A 119 -20.07 -59.81 19.70
N GLY A 120 -19.01 -60.43 20.22
CA GLY A 120 -17.65 -60.03 19.87
C GLY A 120 -17.43 -60.13 18.35
N GLY A 121 -17.06 -59.02 17.72
CA GLY A 121 -16.88 -58.85 16.28
C GLY A 121 -17.92 -57.94 15.63
N GLU A 122 -19.00 -57.58 16.31
CA GLU A 122 -20.05 -56.70 15.77
C GLU A 122 -19.68 -55.21 15.84
N PHE A 123 -20.31 -54.43 14.96
CA PHE A 123 -20.21 -52.99 14.86
C PHE A 123 -21.34 -52.35 15.65
N MET A 124 -20.97 -51.45 16.56
CA MET A 124 -21.88 -50.66 17.36
C MET A 124 -22.02 -49.29 16.74
N THR A 125 -23.24 -48.89 16.41
CA THR A 125 -23.53 -47.55 15.86
C THR A 125 -24.38 -46.77 16.84
N TRP A 126 -23.95 -45.54 17.11
CA TRP A 126 -24.73 -44.52 17.81
C TRP A 126 -25.13 -43.47 16.79
N SER A 127 -26.42 -43.37 16.47
CA SER A 127 -26.95 -42.34 15.57
C SER A 127 -27.53 -41.21 16.40
N PHE A 128 -27.04 -39.99 16.15
CA PHE A 128 -27.55 -38.79 16.80
C PHE A 128 -29.01 -38.58 16.41
N ASP A 129 -29.86 -38.17 17.35
CA ASP A 129 -31.27 -37.90 17.04
C ASP A 129 -31.42 -36.70 16.09
N VAL A 130 -30.57 -35.69 16.31
CA VAL A 130 -30.37 -34.56 15.40
C VAL A 130 -28.88 -34.48 15.07
N PRO A 131 -28.49 -34.48 13.78
CA PRO A 131 -27.10 -34.32 13.39
C PRO A 131 -26.46 -33.05 13.99
N VAL A 132 -25.22 -33.16 14.46
CA VAL A 132 -24.52 -32.03 15.09
C VAL A 132 -23.76 -31.24 14.03
N ARG A 133 -24.06 -29.94 13.87
CA ARG A 133 -23.31 -29.06 12.96
C ARG A 133 -21.92 -28.76 13.53
N LEU A 134 -20.91 -28.92 12.70
CA LEU A 134 -19.50 -28.67 13.01
C LEU A 134 -18.98 -27.58 12.06
N ASP A 135 -18.27 -26.61 12.62
CA ASP A 135 -17.72 -25.46 11.90
C ASP A 135 -16.50 -25.87 11.08
N PRO A 136 -16.17 -25.17 9.98
CA PRO A 136 -14.94 -25.42 9.21
C PRO A 136 -13.68 -25.20 10.05
N ASN A 137 -12.57 -25.82 9.63
CA ASN A 137 -11.22 -25.62 10.17
C ASN A 137 -11.10 -25.71 11.70
N THR A 138 -11.96 -26.52 12.32
CA THR A 138 -12.10 -26.58 13.77
C THR A 138 -11.79 -27.98 14.30
N VAL A 139 -11.00 -28.04 15.37
CA VAL A 139 -10.65 -29.30 16.04
C VAL A 139 -11.75 -29.67 17.03
N TYR A 140 -12.37 -30.83 16.85
CA TYR A 140 -13.39 -31.38 17.74
C TYR A 140 -12.90 -32.62 18.46
N GLY A 141 -13.54 -32.91 19.61
CA GLY A 141 -13.42 -34.14 20.37
C GLY A 141 -14.78 -34.78 20.63
N ILE A 142 -14.82 -36.12 20.62
CA ILE A 142 -16.00 -36.91 21.00
C ILE A 142 -15.66 -37.75 22.23
N ASP A 143 -16.37 -37.51 23.33
CA ASP A 143 -16.23 -38.22 24.61
C ASP A 143 -17.47 -39.06 24.91
N VAL A 144 -17.29 -40.34 25.25
CA VAL A 144 -18.40 -41.24 25.61
C VAL A 144 -18.25 -41.70 27.06
N GLY A 145 -19.17 -41.25 27.92
CA GLY A 145 -19.24 -41.60 29.33
C GLY A 145 -20.37 -42.58 29.64
N MET A 146 -20.18 -43.49 30.60
CA MET A 146 -21.29 -44.30 31.13
C MET A 146 -21.91 -43.57 32.32
N LEU A 147 -23.22 -43.31 32.26
CA LEU A 147 -23.97 -42.65 33.33
C LEU A 147 -24.53 -43.64 34.35
N SER A 148 -25.04 -44.80 33.90
CA SER A 148 -25.60 -45.82 34.81
C SER A 148 -25.61 -47.23 34.22
N SER A 149 -25.71 -48.24 35.09
CA SER A 149 -25.75 -49.67 34.75
C SER A 149 -26.62 -50.41 35.75
N THR A 150 -27.40 -51.39 35.29
CA THR A 150 -28.22 -52.24 36.18
C THR A 150 -27.46 -53.41 36.82
N SER A 151 -26.13 -53.57 36.60
CA SER A 151 -25.31 -54.55 37.36
C SER A 151 -24.25 -53.92 38.26
N SER A 152 -23.84 -54.68 39.28
CA SER A 152 -22.73 -54.36 40.20
C SER A 152 -21.35 -54.38 39.54
N TRP A 153 -21.23 -54.93 38.33
CA TRP A 153 -20.07 -54.76 37.47
C TRP A 153 -20.21 -53.44 36.72
N GLN A 154 -19.48 -52.41 37.18
CA GLN A 154 -19.41 -51.09 36.51
C GLN A 154 -18.48 -51.12 35.28
N SER A 155 -18.20 -52.29 34.71
CA SER A 155 -17.44 -52.41 33.46
C SER A 155 -18.37 -52.58 32.27
N GLY A 156 -18.38 -51.60 31.38
CA GLY A 156 -18.81 -51.74 29.98
C GLY A 156 -19.35 -50.42 29.50
N ILE A 157 -18.81 -49.73 28.51
CA ILE A 157 -18.37 -50.11 27.16
C ILE A 157 -17.29 -51.21 27.12
N PRO A 158 -17.38 -52.22 26.24
CA PRO A 158 -16.27 -53.13 25.99
C PRO A 158 -15.06 -52.31 25.53
N TYR A 159 -14.06 -52.28 26.40
CA TYR A 159 -12.69 -51.89 26.15
C TYR A 159 -12.40 -50.75 25.16
N ILE A 160 -12.69 -49.54 25.62
CA ILE A 160 -11.87 -48.31 25.66
C ILE A 160 -10.40 -48.41 26.21
N TYR A 161 -9.94 -49.62 26.57
CA TYR A 161 -8.69 -50.13 27.22
C TYR A 161 -7.58 -49.14 27.71
N ARG A 162 -7.49 -48.55 28.93
CA ARG A 162 -8.41 -48.00 29.94
C ARG A 162 -7.59 -47.25 31.02
N THR A 163 -8.28 -46.32 31.67
CA THR A 163 -8.14 -45.75 33.02
C THR A 163 -7.57 -46.68 34.12
N SER A 164 -6.55 -46.21 34.85
CA SER A 164 -5.85 -46.75 36.04
C SER A 164 -6.30 -48.07 36.70
N ASN A 165 -5.32 -48.95 36.99
CA ASN A 165 -5.04 -49.47 38.35
C ASN A 165 -3.63 -50.12 38.41
N GLU A 166 -2.92 -49.89 39.51
CA GLU A 166 -1.57 -50.37 39.82
C GLU A 166 -1.60 -51.84 40.29
N TYR A 167 -0.68 -52.68 39.81
CA TYR A 167 -0.49 -54.02 40.40
C TYR A 167 0.17 -53.90 41.78
N PRO A 168 -0.08 -54.81 42.74
CA PRO A 168 0.43 -54.71 44.11
C PRO A 168 1.96 -54.60 44.26
N ASP A 169 2.73 -54.91 43.22
CA ASP A 169 4.19 -54.83 43.19
C ASP A 169 4.74 -53.61 42.43
N GLY A 170 3.87 -52.74 41.91
CA GLY A 170 4.25 -51.50 41.23
C GLY A 170 4.70 -51.63 39.77
N THR A 171 4.60 -52.81 39.14
CA THR A 171 5.03 -52.98 37.74
C THR A 171 3.96 -52.51 36.74
N ARG A 172 4.36 -51.79 35.68
CA ARG A 172 3.50 -51.30 34.59
C ARG A 172 4.00 -51.82 33.23
N TYR A 173 3.07 -52.11 32.31
CA TYR A 173 3.38 -52.53 30.93
C TYR A 173 2.55 -51.72 29.91
N MET A 174 3.10 -51.46 28.72
CA MET A 174 2.51 -50.66 27.62
C MET A 174 2.14 -51.52 26.40
N SER A 175 1.26 -50.99 25.54
CA SER A 175 1.26 -51.32 24.11
C SER A 175 1.07 -50.06 23.25
N GLY A 176 2.11 -49.73 22.49
CA GLY A 176 1.96 -49.63 21.04
C GLY A 176 2.85 -50.72 20.43
N THR A 177 2.55 -51.18 19.21
CA THR A 177 3.55 -51.55 18.20
C THR A 177 2.87 -51.95 16.89
N GLY A 178 2.78 -50.99 15.97
CA GLY A 178 2.84 -51.26 14.53
C GLY A 178 1.52 -51.41 13.77
N GLY A 179 1.11 -50.34 13.10
CA GLY A 179 0.19 -50.39 11.96
C GLY A 179 -0.89 -49.32 12.05
N ARG A 180 -0.62 -48.14 11.48
CA ARG A 180 -1.50 -46.97 11.48
C ARG A 180 -2.82 -47.31 10.77
N GLY A 181 -3.95 -47.21 11.46
CA GLY A 181 -5.28 -47.24 10.83
C GLY A 181 -5.45 -46.05 9.89
N LEU A 182 -5.34 -46.31 8.59
CA LEU A 182 -5.83 -45.41 7.55
C LEU A 182 -7.29 -45.80 7.31
N GLY A 183 -8.21 -44.84 7.44
CA GLY A 183 -9.60 -45.03 7.03
C GLY A 183 -9.64 -45.15 5.51
N ASP A 184 -10.04 -46.31 5.02
CA ASP A 184 -10.69 -46.40 3.72
C ASP A 184 -12.21 -46.49 3.99
N SER A 185 -13.04 -46.27 2.97
CA SER A 185 -14.53 -46.37 3.05
C SER A 185 -15.08 -47.74 3.49
N THR A 186 -14.21 -48.69 3.88
CA THR A 186 -14.53 -50.08 4.25
C THR A 186 -13.79 -50.54 5.52
N MET A 187 -14.50 -50.68 6.65
CA MET A 187 -13.91 -51.14 7.92
C MET A 187 -13.23 -52.54 7.79
N ASN A 188 -11.89 -52.59 7.80
CA ASN A 188 -11.10 -53.83 7.73
C ASN A 188 -10.57 -54.27 9.12
N ASN A 189 -10.63 -55.56 9.42
CA ASN A 189 -10.19 -56.12 10.70
C ASN A 189 -8.65 -56.24 10.75
N VAL A 190 -7.99 -55.33 11.47
CA VAL A 190 -6.54 -55.36 11.72
C VAL A 190 -6.30 -55.71 13.19
N SER A 191 -5.38 -56.64 13.44
CA SER A 191 -5.06 -57.13 14.78
C SER A 191 -4.57 -55.98 15.68
N GLY A 192 -5.44 -55.45 16.52
CA GLY A 192 -5.07 -54.58 17.64
C GLY A 192 -5.69 -53.18 17.65
N ASP A 193 -6.39 -52.76 16.59
CA ASP A 193 -7.02 -51.44 16.53
C ASP A 193 -8.54 -51.48 16.78
N ARG A 194 -9.06 -50.39 17.34
CA ARG A 194 -10.50 -50.13 17.47
C ARG A 194 -10.86 -49.11 16.40
N VAL A 195 -11.39 -49.58 15.29
CA VAL A 195 -11.79 -48.70 14.20
C VAL A 195 -13.01 -47.90 14.66
N PHE A 196 -12.85 -46.59 14.79
CA PHE A 196 -13.93 -45.62 14.95
C PHE A 196 -14.20 -44.98 13.61
N HIS A 197 -15.44 -45.04 13.18
CA HIS A 197 -15.93 -44.35 12.01
C HIS A 197 -16.85 -43.21 12.46
N ILE A 198 -16.65 -42.02 11.88
CA ILE A 198 -17.41 -40.80 12.15
C ILE A 198 -18.14 -40.46 10.84
N ASP A 199 -19.46 -40.59 10.87
CA ASP A 199 -20.30 -40.38 9.70
C ASP A 199 -20.61 -38.89 9.57
N LEU A 200 -19.88 -38.24 8.67
CA LEU A 200 -19.98 -36.82 8.36
C LEU A 200 -20.64 -36.63 7.01
N GLU A 201 -21.69 -35.82 6.98
CA GLU A 201 -22.41 -35.45 5.76
C GLU A 201 -22.11 -33.98 5.45
N HIS A 202 -21.71 -33.69 4.20
CA HIS A 202 -21.78 -32.33 3.69
C HIS A 202 -23.25 -31.94 3.63
N PRO A 203 -23.69 -30.88 4.30
CA PRO A 203 -25.08 -30.47 4.17
C PRO A 203 -25.35 -30.16 2.68
N LEU A 204 -26.38 -30.78 2.10
CA LEU A 204 -27.03 -30.23 0.92
C LEU A 204 -27.49 -28.81 1.31
N SER A 205 -27.12 -27.79 0.54
CA SER A 205 -27.51 -26.41 0.88
C SER A 205 -27.97 -25.63 -0.35
N PRO A 206 -29.05 -26.06 -1.04
CA PRO A 206 -29.86 -25.10 -1.77
C PRO A 206 -30.44 -24.12 -0.75
N SER A 207 -30.10 -22.85 -0.87
CA SER A 207 -30.74 -21.76 -0.11
C SER A 207 -31.38 -20.81 -1.11
N PRO A 208 -32.67 -20.45 -0.96
CA PRO A 208 -33.63 -21.01 -0.02
C PRO A 208 -33.94 -22.49 -0.29
N GLU A 209 -34.16 -23.27 0.78
CA GLU A 209 -34.58 -24.66 0.67
C GLU A 209 -36.05 -24.77 0.21
N SER A 210 -36.43 -25.94 -0.34
CA SER A 210 -37.81 -26.17 -0.82
C SER A 210 -38.84 -26.00 0.31
N GLY A 211 -39.78 -25.08 0.12
CA GLY A 211 -40.81 -24.69 1.08
C GLY A 211 -40.35 -23.68 2.14
N ALA A 212 -39.17 -23.09 2.01
CA ALA A 212 -38.70 -22.04 2.90
C ALA A 212 -39.66 -20.84 2.89
N LEU A 213 -39.83 -20.22 4.07
CA LEU A 213 -40.48 -18.92 4.19
C LEU A 213 -39.38 -17.88 4.16
N MET A 214 -39.44 -16.97 3.19
CA MET A 214 -38.44 -15.96 2.95
C MET A 214 -39.09 -14.59 3.02
N GLU A 215 -38.34 -13.64 3.55
CA GLU A 215 -38.64 -12.23 3.40
C GLU A 215 -38.28 -11.80 1.98
N ALA A 216 -39.00 -10.83 1.44
CA ALA A 216 -38.75 -10.38 0.07
C ALA A 216 -37.71 -9.27 0.01
N GLY A 217 -37.16 -9.07 -1.18
CA GLY A 217 -35.96 -8.27 -1.41
C GLY A 217 -34.91 -9.12 -2.11
N ASP A 218 -33.64 -8.86 -1.82
CA ASP A 218 -32.52 -9.55 -2.43
C ASP A 218 -32.30 -10.91 -1.79
N ILE A 219 -32.80 -11.96 -2.46
CA ILE A 219 -32.66 -13.33 -2.01
C ILE A 219 -31.47 -13.96 -2.72
N GLU A 220 -30.43 -14.31 -1.96
CA GLU A 220 -29.32 -15.10 -2.48
C GLU A 220 -29.78 -16.55 -2.72
N LEU A 221 -29.82 -16.93 -4.00
CA LEU A 221 -29.92 -18.33 -4.41
C LEU A 221 -28.51 -18.91 -4.36
N SER A 222 -28.24 -19.87 -3.47
CA SER A 222 -26.93 -20.54 -3.40
C SER A 222 -27.05 -22.05 -3.59
N TRP A 223 -26.08 -22.61 -4.30
CA TRP A 223 -25.98 -24.03 -4.63
C TRP A 223 -24.51 -24.43 -4.64
N THR A 224 -24.13 -25.32 -3.72
CA THR A 224 -22.73 -25.76 -3.60
C THR A 224 -22.56 -27.27 -3.74
N ASN A 225 -23.65 -28.03 -3.89
CA ASN A 225 -23.66 -29.50 -4.00
C ASN A 225 -24.95 -30.05 -4.68
N LEU A 226 -25.37 -29.51 -5.84
CA LEU A 226 -26.57 -29.95 -6.56
C LEU A 226 -26.20 -30.85 -7.76
N ASP A 227 -26.85 -32.01 -7.88
CA ASP A 227 -26.68 -32.93 -9.01
C ASP A 227 -27.09 -32.25 -10.34
N PRO A 228 -26.26 -32.32 -11.40
CA PRO A 228 -25.00 -33.07 -11.47
C PRO A 228 -23.76 -32.21 -11.19
N ASP A 229 -22.95 -32.69 -10.23
CA ASP A 229 -21.68 -32.13 -9.77
C ASP A 229 -20.59 -33.21 -10.01
N THR A 230 -19.36 -32.98 -10.47
CA THR A 230 -18.41 -31.86 -10.32
C THR A 230 -17.27 -32.00 -11.35
N GLY A 231 -16.72 -30.88 -11.80
CA GLY A 231 -15.41 -30.74 -12.45
C GLY A 231 -14.83 -29.36 -12.08
N THR A 232 -13.54 -29.11 -12.31
CA THR A 232 -12.90 -27.81 -11.98
C THR A 232 -13.37 -26.64 -12.86
N ASP A 233 -14.18 -26.92 -13.89
CA ASP A 233 -14.68 -25.96 -14.87
C ASP A 233 -16.15 -26.29 -15.28
N VAL A 234 -17.10 -26.19 -14.34
CA VAL A 234 -18.53 -26.45 -14.63
C VAL A 234 -19.22 -25.14 -14.99
N TRP A 235 -19.95 -25.16 -16.11
CA TRP A 235 -20.83 -24.07 -16.50
C TRP A 235 -22.25 -24.38 -16.01
N VAL A 236 -22.95 -23.37 -15.49
CA VAL A 236 -24.34 -23.49 -15.03
C VAL A 236 -25.27 -22.47 -15.67
N ASP A 237 -26.51 -22.87 -15.88
CA ASP A 237 -27.64 -21.98 -16.15
C ASP A 237 -28.55 -21.95 -14.90
N LEU A 238 -28.80 -20.77 -14.34
CA LEU A 238 -29.75 -20.61 -13.24
C LEU A 238 -31.10 -20.17 -13.80
N TRP A 239 -32.16 -20.85 -13.37
CA TRP A 239 -33.54 -20.53 -13.74
C TRP A 239 -34.33 -20.12 -12.51
N PHE A 240 -35.20 -19.12 -12.67
CA PHE A 240 -36.01 -18.52 -11.61
C PHE A 240 -37.38 -18.08 -12.16
N GLY A 241 -38.45 -18.17 -11.36
CA GLY A 241 -39.77 -17.64 -11.73
C GLY A 241 -40.90 -18.05 -10.79
N THR A 242 -42.13 -17.64 -11.10
CA THR A 242 -43.33 -17.86 -10.26
C THR A 242 -44.22 -19.02 -10.73
N ASP A 243 -43.84 -19.70 -11.83
CA ASP A 243 -44.48 -20.91 -12.35
C ASP A 243 -43.39 -21.92 -12.75
N PRO A 244 -43.39 -23.16 -12.20
CA PRO A 244 -42.37 -24.16 -12.50
C PRO A 244 -42.34 -24.58 -13.98
N GLY A 245 -43.40 -24.33 -14.75
CA GLY A 245 -43.46 -24.60 -16.19
C GLY A 245 -42.92 -23.48 -17.09
N SER A 246 -42.60 -22.30 -16.54
CA SER A 246 -42.20 -21.12 -17.32
C SER A 246 -41.17 -20.22 -16.62
N MET A 247 -40.22 -20.79 -15.89
CA MET A 247 -39.09 -20.04 -15.30
C MET A 247 -38.23 -19.38 -16.39
N ILE A 248 -37.67 -18.21 -16.07
CA ILE A 248 -36.72 -17.49 -16.92
C ILE A 248 -35.29 -17.81 -16.49
N LYS A 249 -34.36 -17.79 -17.43
CA LYS A 249 -32.94 -17.98 -17.15
C LYS A 249 -32.33 -16.67 -16.68
N VAL A 250 -31.81 -16.63 -15.47
CA VAL A 250 -31.21 -15.44 -14.83
C VAL A 250 -29.68 -15.46 -14.85
N VAL A 251 -29.06 -16.64 -14.89
CA VAL A 251 -27.63 -16.81 -15.19
C VAL A 251 -27.52 -17.68 -16.43
N SER A 252 -26.77 -17.22 -17.44
CA SER A 252 -26.51 -17.97 -18.66
C SER A 252 -25.04 -18.35 -18.74
N ALA A 253 -24.76 -19.65 -18.59
CA ALA A 253 -23.41 -20.19 -18.59
C ALA A 253 -22.48 -19.40 -17.63
N GLY A 254 -22.71 -19.51 -16.33
CA GLY A 254 -21.77 -19.07 -15.30
C GLY A 254 -20.71 -20.13 -15.05
N LEU A 255 -19.42 -19.83 -15.26
CA LEU A 255 -18.34 -20.76 -14.93
C LEU A 255 -18.09 -20.73 -13.43
N ASN A 256 -18.19 -21.88 -12.77
CA ASN A 256 -17.95 -22.07 -11.33
C ASN A 256 -18.79 -21.14 -10.43
N THR A 257 -19.95 -20.69 -10.91
CA THR A 257 -20.91 -19.90 -10.13
C THR A 257 -21.65 -20.81 -9.16
N THR A 258 -21.66 -20.45 -7.88
CA THR A 258 -22.30 -21.20 -6.78
C THR A 258 -23.36 -20.42 -6.03
N SER A 259 -23.55 -19.14 -6.36
CA SER A 259 -24.68 -18.35 -5.88
C SER A 259 -25.03 -17.22 -6.86
N HIS A 260 -26.24 -16.69 -6.72
CA HIS A 260 -26.74 -15.54 -7.45
C HIS A 260 -27.91 -14.91 -6.69
N THR A 261 -27.86 -13.60 -6.48
CA THR A 261 -28.96 -12.85 -5.87
C THR A 261 -30.05 -12.58 -6.90
N VAL A 262 -31.29 -12.84 -6.51
CA VAL A 262 -32.48 -12.46 -7.27
C VAL A 262 -33.33 -11.53 -6.43
N ASN A 263 -33.81 -10.45 -7.03
CA ASN A 263 -34.76 -9.58 -6.38
C ASN A 263 -36.16 -10.22 -6.43
N VAL A 264 -36.77 -10.37 -5.27
CA VAL A 264 -38.08 -11.00 -5.08
C VAL A 264 -39.00 -9.97 -4.49
N PRO A 265 -39.80 -9.27 -5.30
CA PRO A 265 -40.37 -8.01 -4.85
C PRO A 265 -41.77 -8.17 -4.23
N GLY A 266 -42.28 -9.37 -3.97
CA GLY A 266 -43.59 -9.52 -3.33
C GLY A 266 -44.02 -10.96 -3.06
N GLY A 267 -45.13 -11.11 -2.35
CA GLY A 267 -45.57 -12.43 -1.87
C GLY A 267 -46.02 -13.40 -2.95
N GLY A 268 -45.78 -14.68 -2.68
CA GLY A 268 -46.12 -15.76 -3.60
C GLY A 268 -45.13 -16.92 -3.54
N ASN A 269 -45.41 -17.93 -4.36
CA ASN A 269 -44.51 -19.07 -4.52
C ASN A 269 -43.52 -18.77 -5.65
N TYR A 270 -42.24 -18.87 -5.33
CA TYR A 270 -41.15 -18.75 -6.28
C TYR A 270 -40.50 -20.11 -6.48
N TYR A 271 -39.98 -20.33 -7.68
CA TYR A 271 -39.39 -21.58 -8.13
C TYR A 271 -38.03 -21.30 -8.73
N TRP A 272 -37.06 -22.17 -8.48
CA TRP A 272 -35.72 -22.06 -9.04
C TRP A 272 -35.07 -23.41 -9.29
N ARG A 273 -34.13 -23.46 -10.24
CA ARG A 273 -33.32 -24.66 -10.54
C ARG A 273 -32.00 -24.29 -11.19
N VAL A 274 -31.04 -25.21 -11.18
CA VAL A 274 -29.69 -25.02 -11.73
C VAL A 274 -29.43 -26.11 -12.76
N ASP A 275 -29.38 -25.76 -14.04
CA ASP A 275 -29.01 -26.73 -15.08
C ASP A 275 -27.49 -26.66 -15.31
N SER A 276 -26.80 -27.78 -15.51
CA SER A 276 -25.34 -27.79 -15.64
C SER A 276 -24.82 -28.52 -16.89
N TYR A 277 -23.60 -28.16 -17.30
CA TYR A 277 -22.92 -28.71 -18.48
C TYR A 277 -21.72 -29.55 -18.04
N LEU A 278 -21.85 -30.88 -18.12
CA LEU A 278 -20.75 -31.83 -17.86
C LEU A 278 -19.79 -31.85 -19.07
N ASP A 279 -18.47 -31.70 -18.82
CA ASP A 279 -17.34 -31.68 -19.79
C ASP A 279 -16.91 -30.32 -20.42
N GLY A 280 -17.21 -29.17 -19.79
CA GLY A 280 -16.68 -27.85 -20.18
C GLY A 280 -17.61 -27.02 -21.08
N ALA A 281 -17.05 -26.01 -21.76
CA ALA A 281 -17.70 -24.85 -22.41
C ALA A 281 -19.18 -25.01 -22.87
N PRO A 282 -20.05 -23.98 -22.69
CA PRO A 282 -21.51 -24.03 -22.79
C PRO A 282 -22.02 -24.18 -24.24
N THR A 283 -21.73 -25.34 -24.85
CA THR A 283 -21.92 -25.58 -26.30
C THR A 283 -22.85 -26.75 -26.59
N GLY A 284 -23.56 -27.28 -25.58
CA GLY A 284 -24.43 -28.46 -25.67
C GLY A 284 -25.83 -28.27 -25.05
N THR A 285 -26.53 -29.38 -24.79
CA THR A 285 -27.79 -29.41 -24.02
C THR A 285 -27.45 -29.62 -22.55
N PRO A 286 -27.85 -28.72 -21.62
CA PRO A 286 -27.54 -28.88 -20.20
C PRO A 286 -28.34 -30.03 -19.58
N LEU A 287 -27.87 -30.56 -18.45
CA LEU A 287 -28.63 -31.49 -17.61
C LEU A 287 -29.46 -30.67 -16.61
N GLU A 288 -30.78 -30.86 -16.61
CA GLU A 288 -31.70 -30.14 -15.72
C GLU A 288 -31.66 -30.69 -14.29
N SER A 289 -31.57 -29.82 -13.28
CA SER A 289 -31.69 -30.22 -11.87
C SER A 289 -33.14 -30.27 -11.38
N THR A 290 -33.30 -30.67 -10.11
CA THR A 290 -34.52 -30.49 -9.33
C THR A 290 -34.96 -29.02 -9.30
N VAL A 291 -36.27 -28.80 -9.37
CA VAL A 291 -36.90 -27.49 -9.11
C VAL A 291 -37.17 -27.35 -7.62
N PHE A 292 -36.63 -26.31 -7.02
CA PHE A 292 -36.84 -25.88 -5.64
C PHE A 292 -37.90 -24.78 -5.60
N ASP A 293 -38.55 -24.60 -4.46
CA ASP A 293 -39.56 -23.56 -4.24
C ASP A 293 -39.39 -22.86 -2.91
N PHE A 294 -39.79 -21.60 -2.79
CA PHE A 294 -39.91 -20.90 -1.52
C PHE A 294 -41.10 -19.93 -1.57
N ILE A 295 -41.56 -19.51 -0.40
CA ILE A 295 -42.76 -18.69 -0.23
C ILE A 295 -42.34 -17.37 0.41
N VAL A 296 -42.71 -16.28 -0.24
CA VAL A 296 -42.71 -14.95 0.38
C VAL A 296 -44.10 -14.68 0.94
N ILE A 297 -44.17 -14.21 2.19
CA ILE A 297 -45.44 -13.88 2.86
C ILE A 297 -45.80 -12.42 2.61
N ASP A 298 -47.03 -12.20 2.15
CA ASP A 298 -47.65 -10.90 1.85
C ASP A 298 -49.15 -11.07 2.18
N SER A 299 -49.54 -10.55 3.34
CA SER A 299 -50.78 -10.87 4.02
C SER A 299 -51.99 -10.19 3.38
N ASP A 300 -51.80 -9.09 2.67
CA ASP A 300 -52.86 -8.40 1.93
C ASP A 300 -52.72 -8.48 0.39
N GLY A 301 -51.61 -9.03 -0.10
CA GLY A 301 -51.37 -9.36 -1.50
C GLY A 301 -51.07 -8.14 -2.36
N ASP A 302 -50.59 -7.06 -1.75
CA ASP A 302 -50.31 -5.81 -2.46
C ASP A 302 -48.92 -5.79 -3.11
N GLY A 303 -48.01 -6.67 -2.66
CA GLY A 303 -46.65 -6.79 -3.12
C GLY A 303 -45.63 -6.49 -2.03
N PHE A 304 -45.99 -5.91 -0.88
CA PHE A 304 -45.04 -5.77 0.21
C PHE A 304 -44.88 -7.06 1.02
N PRO A 305 -43.69 -7.33 1.56
CA PRO A 305 -43.47 -8.46 2.46
C PRO A 305 -43.96 -8.13 3.87
N ASP A 306 -44.59 -9.10 4.56
CA ASP A 306 -45.18 -8.88 5.90
C ASP A 306 -44.18 -8.29 6.91
N ASP A 307 -42.93 -8.72 6.86
CA ASP A 307 -41.87 -8.29 7.77
C ASP A 307 -41.42 -6.85 7.51
N TYR A 308 -41.23 -6.48 6.24
CA TYR A 308 -40.90 -5.13 5.81
C TYR A 308 -42.00 -4.16 6.23
N GLU A 309 -43.27 -4.50 6.01
CA GLU A 309 -44.38 -3.67 6.46
C GLU A 309 -44.44 -3.59 7.99
N GLN A 310 -44.18 -4.69 8.69
CA GLN A 310 -44.17 -4.72 10.16
C GLN A 310 -43.05 -3.87 10.75
N GLU A 311 -41.89 -3.81 10.09
CA GLU A 311 -40.75 -2.99 10.47
C GLU A 311 -41.05 -1.50 10.28
N HIS A 312 -41.50 -1.11 9.08
CA HIS A 312 -41.63 0.29 8.70
C HIS A 312 -42.98 0.90 9.16
N SER A 313 -44.10 0.18 9.04
CA SER A 313 -45.42 0.72 9.41
C SER A 313 -45.92 0.26 10.80
N GLY A 314 -45.26 -0.74 11.40
CA GLY A 314 -45.76 -1.40 12.62
C GLY A 314 -46.94 -2.35 12.37
N SER A 315 -47.29 -2.63 11.12
CA SER A 315 -48.40 -3.50 10.69
C SER A 315 -48.01 -4.34 9.47
N ILE A 316 -48.32 -5.64 9.48
CA ILE A 316 -48.09 -6.59 8.36
C ILE A 316 -48.99 -6.37 7.11
N THR A 317 -49.61 -5.20 6.97
CA THR A 317 -50.56 -4.80 5.90
C THR A 317 -50.69 -3.25 5.87
N GLY A 318 -49.63 -2.56 6.29
CA GLY A 318 -49.66 -1.15 6.68
C GLY A 318 -49.12 -0.21 5.61
N LEU A 319 -48.39 -0.72 4.62
CA LEU A 319 -47.90 0.05 3.48
C LEU A 319 -48.84 -0.19 2.29
N ASN A 320 -48.93 0.78 1.37
CA ASN A 320 -49.56 0.56 0.07
C ASN A 320 -48.63 1.10 -1.02
N ARG A 321 -48.54 0.39 -2.14
CA ARG A 321 -47.55 0.67 -3.18
C ARG A 321 -47.58 2.06 -3.81
N GLU A 322 -48.72 2.73 -3.79
CA GLU A 322 -48.93 4.02 -4.45
C GLU A 322 -49.01 5.18 -3.45
N ASP A 323 -48.82 4.89 -2.15
CA ASP A 323 -48.73 5.92 -1.12
C ASP A 323 -47.32 6.54 -1.14
N ASP A 324 -47.27 7.82 -0.78
CA ASP A 324 -46.12 8.76 -0.76
C ASP A 324 -46.47 9.75 0.37
N LEU A 325 -46.43 9.24 1.60
CA LEU A 325 -47.04 9.85 2.79
C LEU A 325 -46.17 9.62 4.03
N GLU A 326 -44.87 9.85 3.90
CA GLU A 326 -43.94 9.81 5.02
C GLU A 326 -44.43 10.81 6.10
N ASN A 327 -44.63 10.30 7.32
CA ASN A 327 -45.03 11.07 8.51
C ASN A 327 -46.27 12.00 8.38
N GLY A 328 -47.22 11.69 7.49
CA GLY A 328 -48.49 12.44 7.39
C GLY A 328 -48.37 13.83 6.75
N GLY A 329 -47.31 14.04 5.96
CA GLY A 329 -47.06 15.23 5.13
C GLY A 329 -47.49 15.08 3.66
N ALA A 330 -46.93 15.91 2.78
CA ALA A 330 -46.80 15.63 1.36
C ALA A 330 -45.43 14.97 1.24
N GLY A 331 -45.35 13.75 0.74
CA GLY A 331 -44.09 13.03 0.76
C GLY A 331 -43.04 13.59 -0.19
N ASP A 332 -41.89 12.93 -0.22
CA ASP A 332 -40.69 13.35 -0.96
C ASP A 332 -40.80 13.15 -2.48
N GLY A 333 -41.88 12.50 -2.93
CA GLY A 333 -42.16 12.22 -4.34
C GLY A 333 -41.73 10.84 -4.80
N LEU A 334 -41.29 9.96 -3.90
CA LEU A 334 -41.17 8.53 -4.10
C LEU A 334 -42.38 7.81 -3.50
N THR A 335 -42.87 6.80 -4.21
CA THR A 335 -43.87 5.91 -3.61
C THR A 335 -43.20 4.90 -2.69
N ASN A 336 -43.93 4.38 -1.70
CA ASN A 336 -43.46 3.28 -0.84
C ASN A 336 -42.84 2.12 -1.64
N TRP A 337 -43.36 1.88 -2.86
CA TRP A 337 -42.84 0.84 -3.74
C TRP A 337 -41.50 1.21 -4.36
N GLU A 338 -41.33 2.46 -4.77
CA GLU A 338 -40.05 2.95 -5.29
C GLU A 338 -39.00 2.95 -4.19
N GLU A 339 -39.34 3.39 -2.99
CA GLU A 339 -38.46 3.37 -1.81
C GLU A 339 -38.00 1.95 -1.48
N TYR A 340 -38.93 1.00 -1.45
CA TYR A 340 -38.60 -0.42 -1.28
C TYR A 340 -37.66 -0.98 -2.35
N GLN A 341 -37.76 -0.51 -3.60
CA GLN A 341 -36.86 -0.95 -4.68
C GLN A 341 -35.49 -0.28 -4.62
N LEU A 342 -35.41 0.91 -4.04
CA LEU A 342 -34.17 1.67 -3.87
C LEU A 342 -33.46 1.33 -2.56
N GLY A 343 -34.16 0.72 -1.60
CA GLY A 343 -33.63 0.41 -0.28
C GLY A 343 -33.74 1.56 0.71
N THR A 344 -34.54 2.58 0.40
CA THR A 344 -34.81 3.72 1.28
C THR A 344 -35.97 3.44 2.24
N ASP A 345 -36.11 4.22 3.32
CA ASP A 345 -37.11 4.01 4.37
C ASP A 345 -38.44 4.72 4.04
N PRO A 346 -39.53 4.00 3.75
CA PRO A 346 -40.83 4.56 3.34
C PRO A 346 -41.58 5.33 4.42
N THR A 347 -40.93 5.59 5.55
CA THR A 347 -41.47 6.39 6.64
C THR A 347 -40.60 7.58 7.01
N ILE A 348 -39.44 7.74 6.37
CA ILE A 348 -38.48 8.80 6.61
C ILE A 348 -38.14 9.44 5.26
N PRO A 349 -38.50 10.71 5.01
CA PRO A 349 -38.19 11.37 3.73
C PRO A 349 -36.71 11.45 3.38
N ASP A 350 -35.82 11.34 4.37
CA ASP A 350 -34.36 11.54 4.31
C ASP A 350 -33.75 10.33 5.03
N THR A 351 -33.45 9.29 4.25
CA THR A 351 -33.13 7.95 4.76
C THR A 351 -31.78 7.92 5.50
N ASP A 352 -30.76 8.57 4.95
CA ASP A 352 -29.41 8.57 5.51
C ASP A 352 -29.13 9.75 6.47
N GLY A 353 -30.03 10.73 6.52
CA GLY A 353 -30.01 11.82 7.49
C GLY A 353 -28.98 12.90 7.17
N ASP A 354 -28.69 13.13 5.90
CA ASP A 354 -27.75 14.14 5.43
C ASP A 354 -28.38 15.54 5.27
N GLY A 355 -29.72 15.60 5.21
CA GLY A 355 -30.52 16.81 5.06
C GLY A 355 -31.16 17.02 3.68
N LEU A 356 -31.02 16.07 2.74
CA LEU A 356 -31.77 15.97 1.49
C LEU A 356 -32.83 14.86 1.61
N ASP A 357 -33.96 15.05 0.94
CA ASP A 357 -34.99 14.01 0.90
C ASP A 357 -34.64 13.03 -0.27
N ASP A 358 -34.94 11.73 -0.13
CA ASP A 358 -34.52 10.64 -1.03
C ASP A 358 -34.93 10.88 -2.50
N GLY A 359 -36.17 11.35 -2.70
CA GLY A 359 -36.69 11.71 -4.03
C GLY A 359 -35.85 12.79 -4.73
N PRO A 360 -35.64 13.97 -4.10
CA PRO A 360 -34.70 14.99 -4.56
C PRO A 360 -33.27 14.50 -4.83
N GLU A 361 -32.74 13.58 -4.03
CA GLU A 361 -31.41 13.00 -4.27
C GLU A 361 -31.37 12.19 -5.56
N LEU A 362 -32.34 11.30 -5.78
CA LEU A 362 -32.41 10.49 -6.99
C LEU A 362 -32.62 11.34 -8.26
N ALA A 363 -33.37 12.44 -8.16
CA ALA A 363 -33.68 13.31 -9.30
C ALA A 363 -32.67 14.45 -9.52
N GLY A 364 -31.88 14.76 -8.49
CA GLY A 364 -31.13 16.02 -8.35
C GLY A 364 -31.99 17.16 -7.81
N ALA A 365 -31.39 18.00 -6.95
CA ALA A 365 -32.07 19.09 -6.25
C ALA A 365 -31.49 20.48 -6.59
N GLY A 366 -32.16 21.22 -7.45
CA GLY A 366 -31.72 22.57 -7.85
C GLY A 366 -30.50 22.52 -8.78
N SER A 367 -29.33 22.95 -8.28
CA SER A 367 -28.05 22.81 -8.99
C SER A 367 -27.34 21.49 -8.67
N ARG A 368 -27.75 20.78 -7.62
CA ARG A 368 -27.15 19.51 -7.22
C ARG A 368 -27.38 18.44 -8.29
N PRO A 369 -26.36 17.63 -8.65
CA PRO A 369 -26.55 16.42 -9.42
C PRO A 369 -27.27 15.36 -8.58
N PRO A 370 -27.71 14.24 -9.20
CA PRO A 370 -28.24 13.11 -8.43
C PRO A 370 -27.18 12.46 -7.53
N THR A 371 -27.57 12.10 -6.30
CA THR A 371 -26.77 11.45 -5.25
C THR A 371 -27.35 10.09 -4.87
N ASP A 372 -26.69 9.34 -3.98
CA ASP A 372 -27.18 8.05 -3.47
C ASP A 372 -27.95 8.26 -2.15
N PRO A 373 -29.30 8.11 -2.13
CA PRO A 373 -30.13 8.41 -0.95
C PRO A 373 -29.95 7.44 0.24
N THR A 374 -29.00 6.51 0.13
CA THR A 374 -28.65 5.57 1.21
C THR A 374 -27.24 5.80 1.75
N ASN A 375 -26.56 6.84 1.27
CA ASN A 375 -25.17 7.15 1.58
C ASN A 375 -25.01 8.67 1.77
N ASP A 376 -24.81 9.10 3.02
CA ASP A 376 -24.83 10.51 3.42
C ASP A 376 -23.66 11.38 2.93
N ASP A 377 -22.82 10.82 2.07
CA ASP A 377 -21.58 11.36 1.48
C ASP A 377 -21.26 10.55 0.21
N THR A 378 -21.84 10.95 -0.93
CA THR A 378 -21.87 10.18 -2.18
C THR A 378 -20.48 9.98 -2.79
N ASP A 379 -19.58 10.95 -2.65
CA ASP A 379 -18.22 10.87 -3.20
C ASP A 379 -17.14 10.50 -2.18
N GLY A 380 -17.49 10.45 -0.89
CA GLY A 380 -16.70 9.89 0.19
C GLY A 380 -15.60 10.81 0.69
N ASP A 381 -15.78 12.12 0.58
CA ASP A 381 -14.76 13.13 0.86
C ASP A 381 -14.83 13.70 2.29
N GLY A 382 -15.90 13.38 3.03
CA GLY A 382 -16.18 13.78 4.40
C GLY A 382 -17.16 14.95 4.54
N VAL A 383 -17.64 15.53 3.43
CA VAL A 383 -18.77 16.47 3.38
C VAL A 383 -20.04 15.69 3.07
N LYS A 384 -21.17 16.12 3.66
CA LYS A 384 -22.47 15.48 3.43
C LYS A 384 -23.13 16.05 2.17
N ASP A 385 -23.81 15.25 1.36
CA ASP A 385 -24.41 15.73 0.10
C ASP A 385 -25.36 16.93 0.31
N GLY A 386 -26.11 16.94 1.42
CA GLY A 386 -26.99 18.02 1.82
C GLY A 386 -26.27 19.33 2.14
N ALA A 387 -25.02 19.27 2.58
CA ALA A 387 -24.16 20.44 2.76
C ALA A 387 -23.59 20.96 1.43
N GLU A 388 -23.66 20.22 0.33
CA GLU A 388 -23.01 20.55 -0.93
C GLU A 388 -24.03 21.00 -1.98
N SER A 389 -24.21 22.31 -2.13
CA SER A 389 -25.28 22.86 -2.97
C SER A 389 -24.98 22.89 -4.47
N ASN A 390 -23.75 22.60 -4.87
CA ASN A 390 -23.22 22.73 -6.23
C ASN A 390 -23.58 24.08 -6.89
N ASP A 391 -23.63 25.15 -6.11
CA ASP A 391 -23.90 26.51 -6.61
C ASP A 391 -22.62 27.35 -6.80
N GLY A 392 -21.46 26.77 -6.47
CA GLY A 392 -20.14 27.40 -6.56
C GLY A 392 -19.94 28.56 -5.60
N THR A 393 -20.72 28.64 -4.51
CA THR A 393 -20.64 29.72 -3.52
C THR A 393 -20.64 29.17 -2.09
N TRP A 394 -19.49 29.28 -1.43
CA TRP A 394 -19.41 28.96 0.00
C TRP A 394 -20.25 29.89 0.86
N SER A 395 -21.24 29.33 1.54
CA SER A 395 -22.10 30.04 2.48
C SER A 395 -21.74 29.73 3.95
N SER A 396 -21.47 28.47 4.27
CA SER A 396 -21.04 27.99 5.60
C SER A 396 -20.70 26.49 5.56
N GLY A 397 -20.20 25.90 6.66
CA GLY A 397 -20.01 24.43 6.74
C GLY A 397 -21.28 23.57 6.76
N ILE A 398 -22.46 24.13 6.45
CA ILE A 398 -23.70 23.38 6.17
C ILE A 398 -24.23 23.67 4.75
N ASP A 399 -23.50 24.49 3.99
CA ASP A 399 -23.76 24.89 2.61
C ASP A 399 -22.43 25.41 2.00
N THR A 400 -21.61 24.46 1.56
CA THR A 400 -20.23 24.63 1.09
C THR A 400 -20.16 25.15 -0.35
N GLY A 401 -21.22 24.93 -1.13
CA GLY A 401 -21.27 25.27 -2.56
C GLY A 401 -20.53 24.29 -3.47
N THR A 402 -19.94 23.22 -2.91
CA THR A 402 -19.19 22.16 -3.60
C THR A 402 -20.12 21.16 -4.31
N ASP A 403 -19.56 20.27 -5.14
CA ASP A 403 -20.29 19.29 -5.94
C ASP A 403 -20.29 17.92 -5.25
N PRO A 404 -21.45 17.40 -4.77
CA PRO A 404 -21.55 16.17 -3.97
C PRO A 404 -21.22 14.86 -4.71
N THR A 405 -20.75 14.96 -5.95
CA THR A 405 -20.33 13.81 -6.76
C THR A 405 -18.87 13.89 -7.17
N ARG A 406 -18.14 14.85 -6.59
CA ARG A 406 -16.75 15.16 -6.86
C ARG A 406 -16.06 15.56 -5.56
N ALA A 407 -15.36 14.58 -4.98
CA ALA A 407 -14.59 14.74 -3.75
C ALA A 407 -13.54 15.87 -3.74
N ASP A 408 -13.30 16.53 -4.87
CA ASP A 408 -12.41 17.67 -5.08
C ASP A 408 -13.06 18.56 -6.16
N THR A 409 -13.77 19.59 -5.70
CA THR A 409 -14.63 20.42 -6.56
C THR A 409 -13.80 21.34 -7.46
N ASP A 410 -12.76 21.98 -6.92
CA ASP A 410 -11.95 22.94 -7.66
C ASP A 410 -10.76 22.31 -8.40
N GLY A 411 -10.45 21.05 -8.10
CA GLY A 411 -9.52 20.22 -8.82
C GLY A 411 -8.07 20.51 -8.50
N ASP A 412 -7.77 21.00 -7.30
CA ASP A 412 -6.39 21.25 -6.87
C ASP A 412 -5.71 19.97 -6.35
N GLY A 413 -6.46 18.99 -5.84
CA GLY A 413 -5.95 17.73 -5.30
C GLY A 413 -6.02 17.60 -3.76
N LEU A 414 -6.61 18.57 -3.06
CA LEU A 414 -7.23 18.43 -1.73
C LEU A 414 -8.69 18.02 -1.89
N SER A 415 -9.25 17.34 -0.88
CA SER A 415 -10.68 17.04 -0.88
C SER A 415 -11.49 18.18 -0.28
N ASP A 416 -12.74 18.36 -0.70
CA ASP A 416 -13.57 19.46 -0.18
C ASP A 416 -13.72 19.36 1.34
N GLY A 417 -13.80 18.14 1.88
CA GLY A 417 -13.82 17.85 3.31
C GLY A 417 -12.55 18.24 4.09
N ALA A 418 -11.40 18.37 3.42
CA ALA A 418 -10.16 18.85 4.03
C ALA A 418 -10.14 20.39 4.19
N GLU A 419 -10.97 21.09 3.42
CA GLU A 419 -10.90 22.53 3.22
C GLU A 419 -12.07 23.27 3.88
N ASN A 420 -11.79 23.93 4.99
CA ASN A 420 -12.85 24.54 5.82
C ASN A 420 -13.13 26.01 5.54
N ASN A 421 -12.47 26.61 4.55
CA ASN A 421 -12.62 28.00 4.11
C ASN A 421 -12.57 29.03 5.26
N SER A 422 -11.74 28.77 6.27
CA SER A 422 -11.59 29.68 7.42
C SER A 422 -10.66 30.86 7.14
N GLY A 423 -9.88 30.80 6.07
CA GLY A 423 -8.86 31.79 5.70
C GLY A 423 -7.70 31.86 6.70
N THR A 424 -7.44 30.78 7.42
CA THR A 424 -6.35 30.69 8.38
C THR A 424 -5.84 29.26 8.45
N PHE A 425 -4.63 29.03 7.93
CA PHE A 425 -3.93 27.78 8.10
C PHE A 425 -3.58 27.53 9.57
N VAL A 426 -3.88 26.33 10.07
CA VAL A 426 -3.52 25.91 11.44
C VAL A 426 -2.60 24.70 11.40
N ASP A 427 -3.04 23.65 10.69
CA ASP A 427 -2.32 22.40 10.49
C ASP A 427 -2.99 21.58 9.37
N ALA A 428 -2.50 20.37 9.11
CA ALA A 428 -2.99 19.49 8.04
C ALA A 428 -4.47 19.05 8.19
N ASP A 429 -5.06 19.17 9.39
CA ASP A 429 -6.48 18.86 9.62
C ASP A 429 -7.35 20.14 9.56
N ASN A 430 -6.74 21.30 9.33
CA ASN A 430 -7.38 22.60 9.31
C ASN A 430 -6.59 23.55 8.40
N LEU A 431 -6.81 23.36 7.10
CA LEU A 431 -6.04 24.03 6.04
C LEU A 431 -6.42 25.51 5.89
N GLY A 432 -7.67 25.86 6.19
CA GLY A 432 -8.15 27.24 6.03
C GLY A 432 -8.35 27.68 4.57
N THR A 433 -7.97 26.83 3.62
CA THR A 433 -8.14 26.97 2.17
C THR A 433 -9.60 26.79 1.75
N SER A 434 -9.92 27.16 0.53
CA SER A 434 -11.27 27.22 -0.01
C SER A 434 -11.49 26.10 -1.03
N PRO A 435 -12.48 25.19 -0.84
CA PRO A 435 -12.76 24.07 -1.76
C PRO A 435 -13.37 24.47 -3.12
N LEU A 436 -13.29 25.75 -3.44
CA LEU A 436 -13.85 26.36 -4.66
C LEU A 436 -12.80 27.23 -5.36
N ASN A 437 -11.57 27.24 -4.86
CA ASN A 437 -10.49 28.07 -5.35
C ASN A 437 -9.13 27.37 -5.11
N PRO A 438 -8.48 26.85 -6.17
CA PRO A 438 -7.29 26.01 -6.03
C PRO A 438 -6.04 26.73 -5.51
N ASP A 439 -6.06 28.07 -5.45
CA ASP A 439 -4.99 28.93 -4.94
C ASP A 439 -5.65 29.99 -4.04
N SER A 440 -5.77 29.67 -2.75
CA SER A 440 -6.59 30.41 -1.79
C SER A 440 -6.08 31.83 -1.52
N ASP A 441 -4.77 32.04 -1.59
CA ASP A 441 -4.16 33.34 -1.31
C ASP A 441 -3.72 34.13 -2.57
N GLY A 442 -3.74 33.49 -3.74
CA GLY A 442 -3.51 34.09 -5.04
C GLY A 442 -2.04 34.30 -5.37
N ASP A 443 -1.13 33.47 -4.85
CA ASP A 443 0.31 33.57 -5.09
C ASP A 443 0.83 32.71 -6.27
N ASN A 444 -0.08 31.97 -6.91
CA ASN A 444 0.16 30.96 -7.96
C ASN A 444 0.90 29.71 -7.46
N ALA A 445 0.64 29.28 -6.24
CA ALA A 445 0.88 27.93 -5.76
C ALA A 445 -0.46 27.29 -5.40
N ASP A 446 -0.73 26.11 -5.95
CA ASP A 446 -1.96 25.41 -5.59
C ASP A 446 -1.91 24.98 -4.11
N ASP A 447 -3.05 25.06 -3.41
CA ASP A 447 -3.16 24.88 -1.96
C ASP A 447 -2.61 23.51 -1.51
N TRP A 448 -2.93 22.44 -2.24
CA TRP A 448 -2.40 21.10 -1.96
C TRP A 448 -0.86 21.05 -1.97
N TYR A 449 -0.23 21.79 -2.88
CA TYR A 449 1.22 21.76 -3.07
C TYR A 449 1.87 22.47 -1.89
N GLU A 450 1.29 23.57 -1.44
CA GLU A 450 1.74 24.29 -0.27
C GLU A 450 1.69 23.45 1.00
N VAL A 451 0.60 22.73 1.19
CA VAL A 451 0.39 21.88 2.36
C VAL A 451 1.28 20.63 2.31
N ALA A 452 1.32 19.93 1.17
CA ALA A 452 1.89 18.59 1.07
C ALA A 452 3.33 18.54 0.51
N ALA A 453 3.78 19.57 -0.19
CA ALA A 453 5.05 19.59 -0.91
C ALA A 453 6.03 20.66 -0.40
N SER A 454 5.65 21.94 -0.42
CA SER A 454 6.53 23.05 0.02
C SER A 454 6.44 23.36 1.51
N PHE A 455 5.40 22.88 2.21
CA PHE A 455 5.14 23.16 3.62
C PHE A 455 5.07 24.66 3.92
N THR A 456 4.39 25.39 3.04
CA THR A 456 4.10 26.83 3.14
C THR A 456 2.69 27.07 3.67
N ASP A 457 2.36 28.32 4.02
CA ASP A 457 1.03 28.67 4.54
C ASP A 457 0.12 29.04 3.35
N PRO A 458 -0.85 28.19 2.97
CA PRO A 458 -1.68 28.40 1.77
C PRO A 458 -2.71 29.53 1.90
N THR A 459 -2.65 30.28 3.01
CA THR A 459 -3.54 31.41 3.28
C THR A 459 -2.79 32.73 3.41
N ASP A 460 -1.47 32.74 3.18
CA ASP A 460 -0.60 33.93 3.25
C ASP A 460 0.36 34.02 2.06
N ALA A 461 -0.05 34.80 1.05
CA ALA A 461 0.68 35.04 -0.21
C ALA A 461 2.11 35.62 -0.03
N ASN A 462 2.54 35.94 1.19
CA ASN A 462 3.92 36.32 1.50
C ASN A 462 4.81 35.11 1.85
N VAL A 463 4.25 33.91 1.96
CA VAL A 463 4.90 32.66 2.37
C VAL A 463 4.93 31.66 1.22
N ASN A 464 5.04 32.12 -0.02
CA ASN A 464 5.01 31.27 -1.21
C ASN A 464 6.19 30.29 -1.38
N PRO A 465 6.02 29.22 -2.16
CA PRO A 465 7.15 28.49 -2.71
C PRO A 465 7.91 29.42 -3.67
N GLY A 466 9.16 29.75 -3.34
CA GLY A 466 9.99 30.67 -4.16
C GLY A 466 10.27 30.23 -5.60
N ILE A 467 9.80 29.04 -6.00
CA ILE A 467 9.71 28.53 -7.37
C ILE A 467 8.22 28.24 -7.63
N PRO A 468 7.65 28.66 -8.79
CA PRO A 468 6.23 28.45 -9.06
C PRO A 468 5.81 26.98 -9.01
N TYR A 469 4.55 26.73 -8.66
CA TYR A 469 3.88 25.45 -8.85
C TYR A 469 2.44 25.66 -9.32
N PRO A 470 1.95 24.96 -10.36
CA PRO A 470 2.69 24.06 -11.22
C PRO A 470 3.79 24.80 -12.01
N LEU A 471 4.80 24.05 -12.45
CA LEU A 471 5.81 24.64 -13.33
C LEU A 471 5.16 24.94 -14.70
N PRO A 472 5.57 26.02 -15.40
CA PRO A 472 5.13 26.24 -16.77
C PRO A 472 5.46 25.04 -17.67
N ASP A 473 4.55 24.72 -18.58
CA ASP A 473 4.74 23.67 -19.59
C ASP A 473 6.07 23.82 -20.33
N PRO A 474 6.70 22.70 -20.73
CA PRO A 474 7.91 22.76 -21.54
C PRO A 474 7.70 23.55 -22.84
N ASP A 475 8.49 24.60 -23.04
CA ASP A 475 8.39 25.53 -24.18
C ASP A 475 8.87 24.93 -25.53
N GLY A 476 9.24 23.65 -25.52
CA GLY A 476 9.79 22.92 -26.66
C GLY A 476 11.22 23.29 -27.04
N SER A 477 11.89 24.17 -26.28
CA SER A 477 13.28 24.55 -26.51
C SER A 477 14.24 23.38 -26.22
N THR A 478 15.45 23.47 -26.79
CA THR A 478 16.55 22.52 -26.53
C THR A 478 17.65 23.16 -25.65
N GLY A 479 17.34 24.28 -24.99
CA GLY A 479 18.31 25.13 -24.31
C GLY A 479 19.23 25.95 -25.24
N SER A 480 20.05 26.81 -24.63
CA SER A 480 20.99 27.71 -25.29
C SER A 480 22.09 26.95 -26.01
N ALA A 481 22.27 27.22 -27.30
CA ALA A 481 23.23 26.47 -28.12
C ALA A 481 24.70 26.93 -27.98
N ASP A 482 24.96 28.00 -27.24
CA ASP A 482 26.25 28.70 -27.13
C ASP A 482 26.87 28.66 -25.73
N LYS A 483 26.25 27.94 -24.79
CA LYS A 483 26.71 27.79 -23.41
C LYS A 483 27.00 26.32 -23.09
N PRO A 484 27.87 26.00 -22.12
CA PRO A 484 28.12 24.62 -21.72
C PRO A 484 26.86 23.94 -21.17
N VAL A 485 26.74 22.64 -21.44
CA VAL A 485 25.66 21.80 -20.87
C VAL A 485 25.84 21.69 -19.36
N LYS A 486 24.77 21.94 -18.60
CA LYS A 486 24.75 21.82 -17.13
C LYS A 486 24.59 20.35 -16.74
N VAL A 487 25.59 19.79 -16.07
CA VAL A 487 25.62 18.37 -15.69
C VAL A 487 25.31 18.21 -14.21
N TYR A 488 24.33 17.36 -13.91
CA TYR A 488 24.01 16.93 -12.55
C TYR A 488 24.26 15.43 -12.40
N ILE A 489 25.09 15.09 -11.42
CA ILE A 489 25.43 13.69 -11.12
C ILE A 489 24.52 13.20 -10.00
N MET A 490 23.64 12.25 -10.33
CA MET A 490 22.66 11.69 -9.40
C MET A 490 23.08 10.28 -8.97
N SER A 491 23.09 10.01 -7.66
CA SER A 491 23.52 8.70 -7.14
C SER A 491 22.84 8.31 -5.83
N GLY A 492 22.99 7.03 -5.46
CA GLY A 492 22.40 6.48 -4.26
C GLY A 492 22.17 4.98 -4.36
N GLN A 493 21.02 4.52 -3.85
CA GLN A 493 20.57 3.13 -3.94
C GLN A 493 19.25 2.98 -4.71
N SER A 494 18.42 1.97 -4.39
CA SER A 494 17.16 1.68 -5.06
C SER A 494 16.18 2.85 -5.14
N ASN A 495 16.14 3.76 -4.16
CA ASN A 495 15.25 4.93 -4.24
C ASN A 495 15.76 5.98 -5.25
N MET A 496 17.06 6.05 -5.51
CA MET A 496 17.59 6.81 -6.63
C MET A 496 17.37 6.07 -7.97
N VAL A 497 17.43 4.73 -8.00
CA VAL A 497 17.10 3.95 -9.21
C VAL A 497 15.67 4.28 -9.66
N GLY A 498 14.74 4.34 -8.71
CA GLY A 498 13.37 4.75 -8.97
C GLY A 498 12.42 3.58 -9.12
N PHE A 499 11.35 3.60 -8.32
CA PHE A 499 10.31 2.57 -8.30
C PHE A 499 8.89 3.17 -8.25
N GLY A 500 8.76 4.50 -8.46
CA GLY A 500 7.47 5.15 -8.61
C GLY A 500 6.78 4.64 -9.86
N ARG A 501 5.52 4.20 -9.76
CA ARG A 501 4.81 3.62 -10.90
C ARG A 501 4.29 4.69 -11.84
N LEU A 502 4.56 4.50 -13.13
CA LEU A 502 4.01 5.35 -14.18
C LEU A 502 2.49 5.13 -14.35
N ASN A 503 2.07 3.86 -14.38
CA ASN A 503 0.68 3.45 -14.63
C ASN A 503 0.17 2.54 -13.52
N GLY A 504 -1.13 2.58 -13.27
CA GLY A 504 -1.83 1.80 -12.24
C GLY A 504 -2.99 2.59 -11.68
N ASP A 505 -3.53 2.09 -10.58
CA ASP A 505 -4.58 2.75 -9.79
C ASP A 505 -3.96 3.84 -8.88
N GLN A 506 -4.65 4.18 -7.79
CA GLN A 506 -4.25 5.20 -6.81
C GLN A 506 -2.74 5.18 -6.48
N GLY A 507 -2.12 6.37 -6.49
CA GLY A 507 -0.70 6.58 -6.25
C GLY A 507 0.24 6.28 -7.43
N ALA A 508 -0.27 5.92 -8.61
CA ALA A 508 0.50 5.92 -9.86
C ALA A 508 0.45 7.30 -10.55
N LEU A 509 1.51 7.70 -11.27
CA LEU A 509 1.59 9.04 -11.89
C LEU A 509 0.43 9.34 -12.84
N ARG A 510 -0.01 8.34 -13.62
CA ARG A 510 -1.18 8.48 -14.50
C ARG A 510 -2.49 8.69 -13.75
N TYR A 511 -2.65 8.10 -12.57
CA TYR A 511 -3.83 8.31 -11.74
C TYR A 511 -3.81 9.74 -11.18
N MET A 512 -2.69 10.14 -10.57
CA MET A 512 -2.52 11.50 -10.02
C MET A 512 -2.81 12.59 -11.05
N THR A 513 -2.24 12.49 -12.25
CA THR A 513 -2.40 13.53 -13.29
C THR A 513 -3.80 13.56 -13.92
N ASN A 514 -4.48 12.42 -14.03
CA ASN A 514 -5.76 12.34 -14.72
C ASN A 514 -6.98 12.40 -13.79
N VAL A 515 -6.80 12.06 -12.51
CA VAL A 515 -7.89 11.88 -11.54
C VAL A 515 -7.75 12.86 -10.38
N GLU A 516 -6.54 12.99 -9.82
CA GLU A 516 -6.27 13.90 -8.69
C GLU A 516 -5.78 15.29 -9.15
N ASN A 517 -5.69 15.55 -10.46
CA ASN A 517 -5.18 16.78 -11.08
C ASN A 517 -3.78 17.28 -10.63
N LYS A 518 -3.02 16.44 -9.92
CA LYS A 518 -1.66 16.77 -9.48
C LYS A 518 -0.66 16.69 -10.63
N PHE A 519 0.35 17.56 -10.60
CA PHE A 519 1.42 17.65 -11.61
C PHE A 519 0.90 17.89 -13.03
N PRO A 520 0.05 18.92 -13.24
CA PRO A 520 -0.56 19.18 -14.54
C PRO A 520 0.47 19.45 -15.65
N ASP A 521 1.67 19.95 -15.30
CA ASP A 521 2.79 20.20 -16.21
C ASP A 521 3.41 18.92 -16.83
N MET A 522 3.05 17.75 -16.31
CA MET A 522 3.51 16.45 -16.81
C MET A 522 2.65 15.90 -17.95
N ILE A 523 1.45 16.43 -18.20
CA ILE A 523 0.54 16.00 -19.27
C ILE A 523 0.17 17.17 -20.20
N ASP A 524 0.10 16.93 -21.50
CA ASP A 524 -0.37 17.93 -22.46
C ASP A 524 -1.91 17.95 -22.58
N GLU A 525 -2.46 18.91 -23.33
CA GLU A 525 -3.91 19.05 -23.57
C GLU A 525 -4.56 17.79 -24.20
N ASP A 526 -3.76 16.94 -24.87
CA ASP A 526 -4.19 15.69 -25.49
C ASP A 526 -4.06 14.49 -24.51
N GLY A 527 -3.59 14.71 -23.27
CA GLY A 527 -3.37 13.71 -22.24
C GLY A 527 -2.13 12.83 -22.49
N ASN A 528 -1.16 13.29 -23.28
CA ASN A 528 0.14 12.63 -23.46
C ASN A 528 1.17 13.19 -22.49
N TRP A 529 2.21 12.43 -22.19
CA TRP A 529 3.30 12.92 -21.36
C TRP A 529 4.03 14.08 -22.03
N THR A 530 4.26 15.16 -21.28
CA THR A 530 5.16 16.24 -21.71
C THR A 530 6.60 15.73 -21.76
N THR A 531 7.43 16.38 -22.57
CA THR A 531 8.85 16.03 -22.73
C THR A 531 9.71 17.28 -22.68
N ARG A 532 10.68 17.31 -21.78
CA ARG A 532 11.71 18.37 -21.70
C ARG A 532 12.79 18.13 -22.76
N ASN A 533 12.74 18.86 -23.87
CA ASN A 533 13.74 18.74 -24.94
C ASN A 533 15.09 19.38 -24.58
N ASP A 534 15.11 20.21 -23.55
CA ASP A 534 16.24 20.90 -22.96
C ASP A 534 16.90 20.11 -21.82
N VAL A 535 16.28 19.02 -21.35
CA VAL A 535 16.82 18.15 -20.30
C VAL A 535 17.05 16.74 -20.84
N LYS A 536 18.29 16.28 -20.83
CA LYS A 536 18.68 14.90 -21.18
C LYS A 536 18.79 14.06 -19.93
N TYR A 537 18.19 12.88 -19.96
CA TYR A 537 18.39 11.83 -18.97
C TYR A 537 19.35 10.77 -19.49
N ARG A 538 20.34 10.40 -18.66
CA ARG A 538 21.28 9.31 -18.92
C ARG A 538 21.48 8.45 -17.67
N GLY A 539 20.84 7.30 -17.66
CA GLY A 539 21.11 6.25 -16.68
C GLY A 539 22.41 5.50 -17.00
N VAL A 540 23.17 5.17 -15.96
CA VAL A 540 24.34 4.27 -16.00
C VAL A 540 24.29 3.25 -14.86
N ILE A 541 25.12 2.20 -14.96
CA ILE A 541 25.25 1.07 -14.01
C ILE A 541 24.04 0.13 -13.96
N SER A 542 22.83 0.59 -13.63
CA SER A 542 21.66 -0.29 -13.46
C SER A 542 20.36 0.19 -14.09
N ASP A 543 20.15 1.50 -14.18
CA ASP A 543 19.15 2.09 -15.07
C ASP A 543 19.90 2.59 -16.30
N ILE A 544 19.57 2.11 -17.50
CA ILE A 544 20.32 2.40 -18.74
C ILE A 544 19.54 3.30 -19.71
N GLY A 545 18.47 3.95 -19.25
CA GLY A 545 17.71 4.90 -20.05
C GLY A 545 18.59 6.01 -20.64
N ASN A 546 18.22 6.48 -21.84
CA ASN A 546 18.93 7.55 -22.54
C ASN A 546 17.97 8.28 -23.49
N GLY A 547 17.62 9.52 -23.15
CA GLY A 547 16.66 10.30 -23.93
C GLY A 547 16.40 11.68 -23.36
N ASN A 548 15.49 12.40 -23.99
CA ASN A 548 14.95 13.64 -23.43
C ASN A 548 14.06 13.27 -22.24
N LEU A 549 14.11 14.06 -21.17
CA LEU A 549 13.42 13.75 -19.93
C LEU A 549 11.92 13.78 -20.16
N SER A 550 11.29 12.67 -19.83
CA SER A 550 9.86 12.42 -19.90
C SER A 550 9.54 11.33 -18.87
N PRO A 551 8.29 11.24 -18.38
CA PRO A 551 7.86 10.22 -17.43
C PRO A 551 8.20 8.76 -17.81
N ASP A 552 8.28 8.43 -19.10
CA ASP A 552 8.55 7.08 -19.60
C ASP A 552 9.99 6.87 -20.11
N VAL A 553 10.90 7.86 -19.97
CA VAL A 553 12.28 7.80 -20.49
C VAL A 553 13.09 6.62 -19.94
N ALA A 554 12.79 6.21 -18.70
CA ALA A 554 13.43 5.11 -17.99
C ALA A 554 12.57 3.82 -17.96
N GLY A 555 11.44 3.79 -18.68
CA GLY A 555 10.52 2.65 -18.74
C GLY A 555 9.23 2.89 -17.95
N SER A 556 8.73 1.85 -17.26
CA SER A 556 7.44 1.89 -16.55
C SER A 556 7.52 2.42 -15.12
N SER A 557 8.71 2.83 -14.68
CA SER A 557 8.97 3.39 -13.36
C SER A 557 10.05 4.46 -13.45
N PHE A 558 10.01 5.38 -12.50
CA PHE A 558 10.95 6.50 -12.46
C PHE A 558 11.39 6.77 -11.01
N GLY A 559 12.49 7.52 -10.88
CA GLY A 559 13.03 7.99 -9.61
C GLY A 559 12.94 9.51 -9.45
N PRO A 560 13.71 10.11 -8.53
CA PRO A 560 13.66 11.55 -8.30
C PRO A 560 14.16 12.38 -9.50
N GLU A 561 14.76 11.76 -10.52
CA GLU A 561 15.22 12.46 -11.74
C GLU A 561 14.11 13.19 -12.47
N LEU A 562 12.85 12.73 -12.37
CA LEU A 562 11.73 13.34 -13.08
C LEU A 562 11.41 14.72 -12.49
N GLY A 563 11.04 14.78 -11.20
CA GLY A 563 10.79 16.04 -10.51
C GLY A 563 12.02 16.96 -10.49
N PHE A 564 13.21 16.40 -10.20
CA PHE A 564 14.45 17.18 -10.20
C PHE A 564 14.73 17.82 -11.57
N GLY A 565 14.58 17.03 -12.63
CA GLY A 565 14.88 17.46 -13.98
C GLY A 565 13.90 18.49 -14.53
N TYR A 566 12.61 18.41 -14.16
CA TYR A 566 11.63 19.45 -14.53
C TYR A 566 11.98 20.80 -13.88
N VAL A 567 12.35 20.81 -12.60
CA VAL A 567 12.81 22.04 -11.92
C VAL A 567 14.10 22.57 -12.56
N MET A 568 15.08 21.71 -12.86
CA MET A 568 16.33 22.15 -13.48
C MET A 568 16.18 22.65 -14.91
N GLY A 569 15.32 21.99 -15.70
CA GLY A 569 14.97 22.48 -17.03
C GLY A 569 14.26 23.82 -16.93
N TRP A 570 13.31 23.97 -16.00
CA TRP A 570 12.68 25.26 -15.79
C TRP A 570 13.73 26.30 -15.46
N TYR A 571 14.61 26.06 -14.48
CA TYR A 571 15.57 27.05 -13.97
C TYR A 571 16.63 27.48 -15.00
N HIS A 572 17.18 26.55 -15.78
CA HIS A 572 18.27 26.81 -16.72
C HIS A 572 17.79 27.28 -18.10
N ASP A 573 18.50 28.26 -18.67
CA ASP A 573 18.41 28.49 -20.12
C ASP A 573 19.33 27.53 -20.89
N GLU A 574 20.37 27.03 -20.24
CA GLU A 574 21.31 26.06 -20.80
C GLU A 574 20.68 24.66 -20.90
N PRO A 575 21.09 23.84 -21.88
CA PRO A 575 20.73 22.42 -21.85
C PRO A 575 21.24 21.75 -20.57
N VAL A 576 20.43 20.85 -20.01
CA VAL A 576 20.73 20.10 -18.79
C VAL A 576 20.97 18.64 -19.13
N LEU A 577 21.96 18.01 -18.49
CA LEU A 577 22.22 16.57 -18.56
C LEU A 577 22.22 15.97 -17.15
N LEU A 578 21.27 15.06 -16.91
CA LEU A 578 21.20 14.25 -15.70
C LEU A 578 21.92 12.92 -15.94
N ILE A 579 23.00 12.67 -15.18
CA ILE A 579 23.70 11.38 -15.22
C ILE A 579 23.38 10.62 -13.94
N LYS A 580 22.56 9.57 -14.04
CA LYS A 580 22.10 8.77 -12.90
C LYS A 580 22.93 7.50 -12.75
N SER A 581 23.81 7.47 -11.76
CA SER A 581 24.67 6.35 -11.41
C SER A 581 24.25 5.73 -10.08
N SER A 582 23.32 4.79 -10.12
CA SER A 582 22.78 4.13 -8.93
C SER A 582 22.53 2.65 -9.16
N ILE A 583 22.51 1.86 -8.09
CA ILE A 583 22.11 0.45 -8.05
C ILE A 583 21.48 0.14 -6.69
N GLY A 584 20.45 -0.71 -6.70
CA GLY A 584 19.76 -1.14 -5.50
C GLY A 584 20.66 -1.85 -4.48
N ASN A 585 20.22 -1.88 -3.22
CA ASN A 585 20.88 -2.64 -2.15
C ASN A 585 22.36 -2.25 -1.93
N ARG A 586 22.65 -0.96 -1.74
CA ARG A 586 24.00 -0.43 -1.46
C ARG A 586 24.03 0.42 -0.20
N SER A 587 25.01 0.17 0.65
CA SER A 587 25.27 0.91 1.89
C SER A 587 26.39 1.94 1.69
N ILE A 588 26.25 3.15 2.23
CA ILE A 588 27.36 4.13 2.26
C ILE A 588 28.45 3.73 3.27
N SER A 589 28.15 2.81 4.18
CA SER A 589 29.10 2.31 5.17
C SER A 589 29.88 1.08 4.71
N TRP A 590 29.60 0.56 3.52
CA TRP A 590 30.32 -0.59 2.94
C TRP A 590 30.50 -0.44 1.44
N ASP A 591 29.42 -0.45 0.66
CA ASP A 591 29.53 -0.50 -0.81
C ASP A 591 29.97 0.82 -1.41
N CYS A 592 29.32 1.92 -1.00
CA CYS A 592 29.62 3.28 -1.44
C CYS A 592 30.51 4.01 -0.41
N LEU A 593 31.27 3.26 0.40
CA LEU A 593 32.15 3.84 1.41
C LEU A 593 33.18 4.74 0.73
N PRO A 594 33.29 6.03 1.08
CA PRO A 594 34.15 6.96 0.34
C PRO A 594 35.63 6.81 0.72
N PRO A 595 36.56 7.21 -0.16
CA PRO A 595 38.00 7.21 0.11
C PRO A 595 38.39 7.89 1.42
N GLY A 596 39.33 7.28 2.14
CA GLY A 596 39.83 7.79 3.43
C GLY A 596 38.97 7.43 4.64
N SER A 597 37.88 6.69 4.45
CA SER A 597 37.10 6.08 5.54
C SER A 597 37.92 5.03 6.27
N ARG A 598 37.96 5.11 7.60
CA ARG A 598 38.79 4.25 8.45
C ARG A 598 37.96 3.10 9.00
N GLY A 599 38.57 1.93 9.11
CA GLY A 599 37.98 0.83 9.83
C GLY A 599 37.82 1.15 11.32
N PHE A 600 36.81 0.55 11.95
CA PHE A 600 36.47 0.80 13.35
C PHE A 600 35.99 -0.47 14.04
N ASP A 601 36.15 -0.53 15.36
CA ASP A 601 35.77 -1.70 16.16
C ASP A 601 34.35 -1.54 16.72
N TYR A 602 33.51 -2.57 16.56
CA TYR A 602 32.17 -2.63 17.13
C TYR A 602 31.76 -4.07 17.44
N ASN A 603 31.19 -4.30 18.63
CA ASN A 603 30.70 -5.61 19.09
C ASN A 603 31.66 -6.79 18.86
N GLY A 604 32.96 -6.58 19.09
CA GLY A 604 33.97 -7.64 18.97
C GLY A 604 34.52 -7.85 17.56
N ASN A 605 34.07 -7.09 16.57
CA ASN A 605 34.57 -7.11 15.19
C ASN A 605 35.15 -5.75 14.78
N THR A 606 36.18 -5.77 13.95
CA THR A 606 36.65 -4.62 13.17
C THR A 606 35.87 -4.56 11.86
N TYR A 607 35.23 -3.44 11.58
CA TYR A 607 34.57 -3.11 10.31
C TYR A 607 35.60 -2.49 9.36
N ALA A 608 35.53 -2.85 8.09
CA ALA A 608 36.46 -2.40 7.07
C ALA A 608 36.43 -0.88 6.85
N GLY A 609 37.61 -0.29 6.69
CA GLY A 609 37.78 1.00 6.03
C GLY A 609 37.82 0.84 4.52
N TYR A 610 37.85 1.97 3.81
CA TYR A 610 37.90 1.99 2.34
C TYR A 610 39.06 1.14 1.79
N GLY A 611 38.78 0.34 0.77
CA GLY A 611 39.71 -0.60 0.14
C GLY A 611 40.02 -1.87 0.95
N GLN A 612 39.40 -2.05 2.12
CA GLN A 612 39.60 -3.25 2.95
C GLN A 612 38.52 -4.31 2.71
N SER A 613 38.87 -5.56 3.01
CA SER A 613 38.00 -6.73 2.85
C SER A 613 38.25 -7.77 3.95
N PRO A 614 37.25 -8.60 4.31
CA PRO A 614 35.82 -8.48 3.99
C PRO A 614 35.16 -7.34 4.79
N ASN A 615 33.82 -7.23 4.77
CA ASN A 615 33.07 -6.19 5.50
C ASN A 615 33.47 -6.08 6.98
N THR A 616 33.65 -7.22 7.66
CA THR A 616 34.10 -7.24 9.05
C THR A 616 34.95 -8.48 9.38
N TRP A 617 35.79 -8.39 10.40
CA TRP A 617 36.52 -9.55 10.97
C TRP A 617 36.66 -9.41 12.50
N PRO A 618 36.91 -10.50 13.26
CA PRO A 618 37.08 -10.41 14.71
C PRO A 618 38.24 -9.50 15.12
N ILE A 619 38.10 -8.74 16.21
CA ILE A 619 39.16 -7.86 16.74
C ILE A 619 40.43 -8.68 17.02
N GLY A 620 41.56 -8.18 16.50
CA GLY A 620 42.85 -8.87 16.57
C GLY A 620 43.06 -9.92 15.47
N GLY A 621 42.01 -10.23 14.68
CA GLY A 621 42.14 -10.83 13.36
C GLY A 621 42.64 -9.80 12.34
N GLY A 622 43.30 -10.28 11.28
CA GLY A 622 43.62 -9.45 10.12
C GLY A 622 42.56 -9.61 9.03
N PRO A 623 42.45 -8.65 8.09
CA PRO A 623 41.63 -8.82 6.90
C PRO A 623 42.01 -10.08 6.14
N SER A 624 41.05 -10.70 5.46
CA SER A 624 41.27 -11.84 4.57
C SER A 624 40.79 -11.48 3.15
N PRO A 625 41.41 -12.05 2.09
CA PRO A 625 41.00 -11.75 0.72
C PRO A 625 39.53 -12.09 0.48
N PHE A 626 38.77 -11.17 -0.12
CA PHE A 626 37.37 -11.36 -0.51
C PHE A 626 37.07 -10.63 -1.84
N VAL A 627 36.02 -11.06 -2.54
CA VAL A 627 35.60 -10.58 -3.89
C VAL A 627 35.24 -9.08 -3.89
N TRP A 628 34.67 -8.61 -2.78
CA TRP A 628 34.19 -7.25 -2.60
C TRP A 628 35.04 -6.51 -1.56
N TYR A 629 35.25 -5.22 -1.76
CA TYR A 629 35.95 -4.35 -0.81
C TYR A 629 35.10 -3.13 -0.47
N ALA A 630 35.40 -2.50 0.66
CA ALA A 630 34.66 -1.32 1.09
C ALA A 630 34.92 -0.16 0.13
N GLY A 631 33.86 0.38 -0.49
CA GLY A 631 33.95 1.46 -1.46
C GLY A 631 33.98 1.02 -2.92
N LYS A 632 33.85 -0.28 -3.22
CA LYS A 632 33.84 -0.75 -4.61
C LYS A 632 32.76 -0.06 -5.45
N GLN A 633 31.56 0.14 -4.90
CA GLN A 633 30.48 0.79 -5.65
C GLN A 633 30.71 2.30 -5.79
N TYR A 634 31.37 2.94 -4.82
CA TYR A 634 31.82 4.33 -4.97
C TYR A 634 32.76 4.44 -6.18
N ASP A 635 33.72 3.52 -6.29
CA ASP A 635 34.67 3.51 -7.40
C ASP A 635 33.96 3.31 -8.74
N ASP A 636 33.08 2.32 -8.81
CA ASP A 636 32.27 2.01 -9.99
C ASP A 636 31.41 3.21 -10.44
N TYR A 637 30.84 3.97 -9.50
CA TYR A 637 29.98 5.11 -9.82
C TYR A 637 30.75 6.34 -10.30
N PHE A 638 31.84 6.66 -9.61
CA PHE A 638 32.39 8.01 -9.65
C PHE A 638 33.79 8.11 -10.24
N LEU A 639 34.52 6.99 -10.35
CA LEU A 639 35.91 6.99 -10.79
C LEU A 639 36.05 6.37 -12.18
N ASP A 640 36.99 6.89 -12.96
CA ASP A 640 37.52 6.21 -14.14
C ASP A 640 37.99 4.80 -13.77
N GLU A 641 37.81 3.81 -14.66
CA GLU A 641 38.32 2.44 -14.47
C GLU A 641 39.83 2.41 -14.13
N ALA A 642 40.61 3.33 -14.69
CA ALA A 642 42.02 3.49 -14.39
C ALA A 642 42.27 4.08 -12.98
N ASP A 643 41.30 4.79 -12.40
CA ASP A 643 41.42 5.46 -11.10
C ASP A 643 40.88 4.64 -9.92
N MET A 644 40.13 3.56 -10.17
CA MET A 644 39.50 2.69 -9.14
C MET A 644 40.48 2.01 -8.15
N GLY A 645 41.80 2.17 -8.36
CA GLY A 645 42.82 1.62 -7.46
C GLY A 645 42.79 0.11 -7.18
N PRO A 646 42.36 -0.78 -8.12
CA PRO A 646 42.37 -2.22 -7.86
C PRO A 646 43.79 -2.67 -7.51
N THR A 647 43.87 -3.68 -6.63
CA THR A 647 45.18 -4.15 -6.15
C THR A 647 46.10 -4.51 -7.32
N ALA A 648 47.34 -4.04 -7.26
CA ALA A 648 48.32 -4.38 -8.29
C ALA A 648 48.55 -5.90 -8.28
N TRP A 649 48.61 -6.50 -9.47
CA TRP A 649 48.90 -7.91 -9.60
C TRP A 649 50.24 -8.28 -8.96
N ALA A 650 50.25 -9.37 -8.20
CA ALA A 650 51.44 -9.97 -7.60
C ALA A 650 51.42 -11.49 -7.79
N ALA A 651 52.58 -12.10 -8.00
CA ALA A 651 52.73 -13.55 -8.07
C ALA A 651 52.69 -14.19 -6.67
N ASP A 652 52.35 -15.48 -6.60
CA ASP A 652 52.26 -16.28 -5.38
C ASP A 652 51.22 -15.76 -4.35
N VAL A 653 50.19 -15.06 -4.84
CA VAL A 653 49.01 -14.60 -4.10
C VAL A 653 47.79 -15.42 -4.52
N ASP A 654 46.96 -15.82 -3.55
CA ASP A 654 45.66 -16.45 -3.80
C ASP A 654 44.65 -15.38 -4.24
N TYR A 655 44.15 -15.52 -5.46
CA TYR A 655 43.10 -14.66 -6.03
C TYR A 655 41.77 -15.41 -6.04
N PRO A 656 40.76 -14.93 -5.29
CA PRO A 656 39.41 -15.48 -5.36
C PRO A 656 38.76 -15.27 -6.73
N ASP A 657 37.75 -16.07 -7.03
CA ASP A 657 36.80 -15.83 -8.11
C ASP A 657 36.19 -14.42 -7.99
N ASN A 658 36.01 -13.74 -9.12
CA ASN A 658 35.47 -12.38 -9.24
C ASN A 658 36.26 -11.24 -8.57
N CYS A 659 37.47 -11.47 -8.07
CA CYS A 659 38.30 -10.38 -7.54
C CYS A 659 38.89 -9.50 -8.66
N GLN A 660 39.09 -8.21 -8.39
CA GLN A 660 39.64 -7.26 -9.35
C GLN A 660 41.12 -6.95 -9.10
N VAL A 661 41.93 -6.96 -10.17
CA VAL A 661 43.37 -6.67 -10.12
C VAL A 661 43.79 -5.74 -11.26
N LYS A 662 44.81 -4.91 -11.00
CA LYS A 662 45.45 -4.09 -12.04
C LYS A 662 46.73 -4.73 -12.55
N HIS A 663 46.84 -4.88 -13.87
CA HIS A 663 48.06 -5.35 -14.53
C HIS A 663 48.26 -4.63 -15.86
N ASP A 664 49.46 -4.08 -16.08
CA ASP A 664 49.83 -3.33 -17.30
C ASP A 664 48.82 -2.24 -17.72
N GLY A 665 48.22 -1.57 -16.73
CA GLY A 665 47.28 -0.47 -16.95
C GLY A 665 45.83 -0.89 -17.21
N VAL A 666 45.54 -2.19 -17.27
CA VAL A 666 44.18 -2.73 -17.47
C VAL A 666 43.69 -3.38 -16.17
N THR A 667 42.40 -3.19 -15.87
CA THR A 667 41.72 -3.85 -14.76
C THR A 667 41.13 -5.17 -15.24
N TYR A 668 41.40 -6.25 -14.51
CA TYR A 668 40.90 -7.59 -14.80
C TYR A 668 40.08 -8.11 -13.64
N ILE A 669 39.09 -8.94 -13.95
CA ILE A 669 38.33 -9.73 -12.99
C ILE A 669 38.73 -11.21 -13.10
N SER A 670 38.97 -11.86 -11.97
CA SER A 670 39.30 -13.29 -11.92
C SER A 670 38.06 -14.12 -12.23
N ASN A 671 38.21 -15.19 -13.03
CA ASN A 671 37.09 -16.05 -13.43
C ASN A 671 36.92 -17.27 -12.51
N THR A 672 37.91 -17.55 -11.65
CA THR A 672 37.97 -18.71 -10.75
C THR A 672 38.96 -18.47 -9.61
N ASP A 673 38.77 -19.11 -8.44
CA ASP A 673 39.79 -19.19 -7.40
C ASP A 673 41.10 -19.79 -7.93
N HIS A 674 42.23 -19.08 -7.77
CA HIS A 674 43.53 -19.60 -8.18
C HIS A 674 44.72 -18.96 -7.46
N LEU A 675 45.81 -19.74 -7.34
CA LEU A 675 47.11 -19.21 -6.95
C LEU A 675 47.79 -18.59 -8.18
N SER A 676 48.20 -17.33 -8.07
CA SER A 676 48.88 -16.61 -9.16
C SER A 676 50.31 -17.08 -9.39
N SER A 677 50.72 -17.04 -10.65
CA SER A 677 52.05 -17.36 -11.16
C SER A 677 52.32 -16.56 -12.44
N ALA A 678 53.54 -16.57 -12.94
CA ALA A 678 53.86 -15.94 -14.23
C ALA A 678 53.09 -16.55 -15.42
N GLY A 679 52.63 -17.80 -15.33
CA GLY A 679 51.93 -18.51 -16.41
C GLY A 679 50.43 -18.20 -16.50
N ASN A 680 49.86 -17.56 -15.48
CA ASN A 680 48.46 -17.15 -15.38
C ASN A 680 48.35 -15.69 -14.90
N ALA A 681 49.33 -14.86 -15.22
CA ALA A 681 49.22 -13.41 -15.07
C ALA A 681 48.04 -12.88 -15.92
N PRO A 682 47.37 -11.79 -15.50
CA PRO A 682 46.33 -11.16 -16.29
C PRO A 682 46.80 -10.85 -17.72
N GLY A 683 45.98 -11.16 -18.71
CA GLY A 683 46.32 -11.02 -20.14
C GLY A 683 47.20 -12.13 -20.74
N VAL A 684 47.71 -13.09 -19.95
CA VAL A 684 48.56 -14.20 -20.43
C VAL A 684 47.89 -15.57 -20.30
N GLY A 685 46.93 -15.74 -19.38
CA GLY A 685 46.16 -16.97 -19.16
C GLY A 685 44.64 -16.76 -19.20
N GLY A 686 43.87 -17.85 -19.32
CA GLY A 686 42.40 -17.80 -19.43
C GLY A 686 41.63 -17.72 -18.10
N GLN A 687 42.28 -17.24 -17.04
CA GLN A 687 41.69 -17.11 -15.69
C GLN A 687 41.19 -15.69 -15.40
N TRP A 688 41.26 -14.78 -16.39
CA TRP A 688 40.97 -13.36 -16.23
C TRP A 688 40.13 -12.85 -17.39
N ASP A 689 39.08 -12.10 -17.07
CA ASP A 689 38.32 -11.29 -18.00
C ASP A 689 38.68 -9.81 -17.81
N VAL A 690 38.57 -9.01 -18.88
CA VAL A 690 38.75 -7.54 -18.78
C VAL A 690 37.53 -6.99 -18.04
N TYR A 691 37.75 -6.23 -16.98
CA TYR A 691 36.69 -5.54 -16.26
C TYR A 691 36.44 -4.20 -16.94
N SER A 692 35.20 -3.97 -17.36
CA SER A 692 34.75 -2.65 -17.78
C SER A 692 33.36 -2.34 -17.24
N ILE A 693 33.13 -1.09 -16.87
CA ILE A 693 31.82 -0.57 -16.48
C ILE A 693 31.56 0.71 -17.29
N PHE A 694 30.30 1.01 -17.57
CA PHE A 694 29.93 2.28 -18.19
C PHE A 694 29.36 3.18 -17.09
N ASN A 695 30.09 4.23 -16.72
CA ASN A 695 29.81 5.09 -15.57
C ASN A 695 29.81 6.60 -15.92
N VAL A 696 29.79 7.46 -14.88
CA VAL A 696 29.75 8.92 -15.05
C VAL A 696 30.98 9.44 -15.80
N VAL A 697 32.16 8.92 -15.49
CA VAL A 697 33.42 9.41 -16.06
C VAL A 697 33.55 8.99 -17.53
N ASP A 698 33.12 7.79 -17.89
CA ASP A 698 33.13 7.34 -19.29
C ASP A 698 32.26 8.24 -20.18
N ILE A 699 31.14 8.74 -19.66
CA ILE A 699 30.29 9.69 -20.38
C ILE A 699 31.00 11.02 -20.56
N LEU A 700 31.61 11.54 -19.50
CA LEU A 700 32.19 12.88 -19.50
C LEU A 700 33.51 12.96 -20.28
N ASP A 701 34.34 11.93 -20.23
CA ASP A 701 35.57 11.87 -21.03
C ASP A 701 35.30 11.71 -22.53
N ASP A 702 34.19 11.05 -22.89
CA ASP A 702 33.76 10.84 -24.27
C ASP A 702 32.59 11.76 -24.68
N PHE A 703 32.40 12.88 -23.97
CA PHE A 703 31.20 13.71 -24.05
C PHE A 703 30.80 14.10 -25.48
N ALA A 704 31.75 14.54 -26.29
CA ALA A 704 31.49 14.98 -27.67
C ALA A 704 31.01 13.84 -28.60
N ASN A 705 31.36 12.59 -28.30
CA ASN A 705 30.88 11.44 -29.05
C ASN A 705 29.56 10.89 -28.48
N GLN A 706 29.38 10.97 -27.15
CA GLN A 706 28.14 10.58 -26.48
C GLN A 706 26.98 11.55 -26.81
N TYR A 707 27.29 12.84 -26.93
CA TYR A 707 26.34 13.92 -27.27
C TYR A 707 26.88 14.80 -28.40
N PRO A 708 26.86 14.31 -29.66
CA PRO A 708 27.34 15.08 -30.82
C PRO A 708 26.64 16.43 -31.01
N GLU A 709 25.39 16.55 -30.58
CA GLU A 709 24.63 17.80 -30.58
C GLU A 709 25.23 18.89 -29.67
N TYR A 710 26.00 18.51 -28.66
CA TYR A 710 26.63 19.41 -27.68
C TYR A 710 28.16 19.44 -27.78
N ALA A 711 28.72 18.79 -28.80
CA ALA A 711 30.17 18.62 -28.94
C ALA A 711 30.95 19.94 -28.89
N ASP A 712 30.38 21.02 -29.47
CA ASP A 712 31.00 22.35 -29.50
C ASP A 712 30.75 23.19 -28.23
N GLN A 713 29.79 22.79 -27.38
CA GLN A 713 29.44 23.48 -26.13
C GLN A 713 30.29 23.02 -24.95
N GLY A 714 30.68 21.74 -24.92
CA GLY A 714 31.25 21.11 -23.75
C GLY A 714 30.24 21.00 -22.60
N PHE A 715 30.74 20.77 -21.39
CA PHE A 715 29.91 20.60 -20.20
C PHE A 715 30.48 21.33 -18.99
N GLU A 716 29.62 21.56 -17.99
CA GLU A 716 29.96 22.04 -16.66
C GLU A 716 29.23 21.17 -15.62
N ILE A 717 29.96 20.56 -14.70
CA ILE A 717 29.39 19.85 -13.54
C ILE A 717 28.87 20.90 -12.56
N SER A 718 27.54 21.00 -12.50
CA SER A 718 26.81 22.07 -11.83
C SER A 718 26.22 21.66 -10.49
N GLY A 719 26.17 20.37 -10.18
CA GLY A 719 25.76 19.87 -8.87
C GLY A 719 25.72 18.36 -8.74
N TYR A 720 25.49 17.92 -7.50
CA TYR A 720 25.36 16.51 -7.13
C TYR A 720 24.04 16.27 -6.40
N VAL A 721 23.41 15.12 -6.65
CA VAL A 721 22.14 14.73 -6.03
C VAL A 721 22.28 13.34 -5.42
N TRP A 722 21.88 13.18 -4.16
CA TRP A 722 22.02 11.92 -3.43
C TRP A 722 20.74 11.46 -2.73
N TRP A 723 20.34 10.21 -2.98
CA TRP A 723 19.26 9.57 -2.20
C TRP A 723 19.57 8.11 -1.85
N GLN A 724 19.95 7.90 -0.59
CA GLN A 724 20.33 6.61 -0.04
C GLN A 724 20.03 6.57 1.47
N GLY A 725 20.09 5.39 2.10
CA GLY A 725 20.12 5.28 3.55
C GLY A 725 19.47 4.00 4.08
N HIS A 726 18.55 3.40 3.32
CA HIS A 726 17.82 2.20 3.75
C HIS A 726 18.74 1.06 4.16
N LYS A 727 19.87 0.86 3.45
CA LYS A 727 20.82 -0.21 3.74
C LYS A 727 21.77 0.06 4.90
N ASP A 728 21.71 1.25 5.48
CA ASP A 728 22.51 1.63 6.64
C ASP A 728 21.69 1.63 7.94
N GLN A 729 20.41 1.21 7.91
CA GLN A 729 19.48 1.18 9.05
C GLN A 729 19.77 0.08 10.10
N GLY A 730 21.05 -0.21 10.36
CA GLY A 730 21.46 -1.16 11.40
C GLY A 730 22.77 -0.75 12.02
N LYS A 731 22.91 -0.89 13.34
CA LYS A 731 24.19 -0.68 14.02
C LYS A 731 25.27 -1.68 13.54
N PRO A 732 26.50 -1.21 13.29
CA PRO A 732 26.99 0.14 13.56
C PRO A 732 26.90 1.14 12.39
N HIS A 733 26.34 0.75 11.25
CA HIS A 733 26.29 1.58 10.04
C HIS A 733 25.50 2.88 10.27
N ALA A 734 24.32 2.79 10.88
CA ALA A 734 23.47 3.95 11.17
C ALA A 734 24.23 5.04 11.95
N SER A 735 24.96 4.66 13.00
CA SER A 735 25.72 5.59 13.84
C SER A 735 26.97 6.18 13.17
N ASN A 736 27.37 5.67 12.01
CA ASN A 736 28.50 6.20 11.22
C ASN A 736 28.04 6.92 9.94
N TYR A 737 26.73 6.97 9.67
CA TYR A 737 26.18 7.49 8.43
C TYR A 737 26.60 8.93 8.17
N GLU A 738 26.39 9.83 9.14
CA GLU A 738 26.77 11.25 9.06
C GLU A 738 28.25 11.42 8.68
N ALA A 739 29.15 10.71 9.37
CA ALA A 739 30.59 10.81 9.12
C ALA A 739 30.99 10.29 7.74
N ASN A 740 30.32 9.25 7.25
CA ASN A 740 30.53 8.72 5.90
C ASN A 740 29.96 9.68 4.84
N MET A 741 28.82 10.30 5.11
CA MET A 741 28.20 11.26 4.20
C MET A 741 29.05 12.53 4.01
N VAL A 742 29.59 13.09 5.09
CA VAL A 742 30.56 14.21 5.03
C VAL A 742 31.77 13.86 4.16
N ARG A 743 32.27 12.62 4.27
CA ARG A 743 33.42 12.15 3.48
C ARG A 743 33.05 11.96 2.01
N LEU A 744 31.85 11.46 1.73
CA LEU A 744 31.36 11.26 0.37
C LEU A 744 31.32 12.60 -0.38
N ILE A 745 30.65 13.60 0.20
CA ILE A 745 30.53 14.95 -0.38
C ILE A 745 31.92 15.51 -0.71
N LYS A 746 32.86 15.43 0.25
CA LYS A 746 34.24 15.92 0.07
C LYS A 746 35.01 15.15 -1.00
N ALA A 747 34.90 13.83 -1.00
CA ALA A 747 35.64 12.97 -1.92
C ALA A 747 35.15 13.15 -3.37
N MET A 748 33.83 13.20 -3.59
CA MET A 748 33.26 13.44 -4.92
C MET A 748 33.67 14.80 -5.47
N ARG A 749 33.48 15.88 -4.71
CA ARG A 749 33.90 17.23 -5.12
C ARG A 749 35.38 17.28 -5.49
N ALA A 750 36.25 16.77 -4.60
CA ALA A 750 37.68 16.79 -4.83
C ALA A 750 38.09 16.00 -6.07
N TYR A 751 37.44 14.86 -6.35
CA TYR A 751 37.74 14.05 -7.52
C TYR A 751 37.40 14.79 -8.83
N TYR A 752 36.16 15.24 -8.97
CA TYR A 752 35.71 15.90 -10.20
C TYR A 752 36.37 17.27 -10.42
N GLU A 753 36.60 18.07 -9.38
CA GLU A 753 37.37 19.31 -9.49
C GLU A 753 38.82 19.06 -9.95
N THR A 754 39.41 17.93 -9.55
CA THR A 754 40.77 17.57 -9.97
C THR A 754 40.80 17.06 -11.41
N ARG A 755 39.82 16.25 -11.82
CA ARG A 755 39.75 15.65 -13.15
C ARG A 755 39.31 16.66 -14.23
N TYR A 756 38.33 17.50 -13.91
CA TYR A 756 37.71 18.47 -14.80
C TYR A 756 37.79 19.89 -14.23
N PRO A 757 39.01 20.45 -14.05
CA PRO A 757 39.21 21.72 -13.35
C PRO A 757 38.56 22.92 -14.04
N ASP A 758 38.37 22.86 -15.35
CA ASP A 758 37.74 23.92 -16.16
C ASP A 758 36.24 23.66 -16.43
N SER A 759 35.72 22.51 -15.99
CA SER A 759 34.35 22.04 -16.26
C SER A 759 33.64 21.60 -14.97
N THR A 760 34.07 22.07 -13.81
CA THR A 760 33.42 21.80 -12.51
C THR A 760 33.28 23.09 -11.74
N ILE A 761 32.08 23.37 -11.22
CA ILE A 761 31.89 24.48 -10.30
C ILE A 761 32.68 24.19 -9.00
N PRO A 762 33.56 25.10 -8.55
CA PRO A 762 34.24 24.92 -7.27
C PRO A 762 33.23 24.84 -6.11
N ASN A 763 33.37 23.82 -5.25
CA ASN A 763 32.39 23.47 -4.22
C ASN A 763 30.98 23.30 -4.77
N ALA A 764 30.84 22.70 -5.96
CA ALA A 764 29.55 22.53 -6.65
C ALA A 764 28.45 22.07 -5.68
N PRO A 765 27.26 22.69 -5.74
CA PRO A 765 26.11 22.37 -4.90
C PRO A 765 25.85 20.87 -4.75
N PHE A 766 25.43 20.49 -3.54
CA PHE A 766 25.12 19.10 -3.22
C PHE A 766 23.76 19.04 -2.51
N THR A 767 22.77 18.43 -3.17
CA THR A 767 21.47 18.18 -2.54
C THR A 767 21.33 16.72 -2.19
N LEU A 768 20.67 16.43 -1.07
CA LEU A 768 20.35 15.07 -0.68
C LEU A 768 19.00 14.98 0.02
N ALA A 769 18.37 13.81 -0.03
CA ALA A 769 17.10 13.56 0.64
C ALA A 769 17.31 12.62 1.84
N THR A 770 16.54 12.84 2.91
CA THR A 770 16.44 11.86 4.01
C THR A 770 15.82 10.55 3.51
N ILE A 771 15.99 9.47 4.27
CA ILE A 771 15.05 8.36 4.19
C ILE A 771 13.76 8.71 4.92
N GLY A 772 12.61 8.29 4.37
CA GLY A 772 11.29 8.65 4.89
C GLY A 772 10.34 7.48 5.13
N PHE A 773 10.85 6.27 5.40
CA PHE A 773 10.00 5.07 5.48
C PHE A 773 9.04 5.12 6.69
N GLY A 774 7.73 5.00 6.44
CA GLY A 774 6.71 5.19 7.48
C GLY A 774 6.52 6.66 7.88
N GLY A 775 7.01 7.60 7.07
CA GLY A 775 6.85 9.03 7.30
C GLY A 775 7.39 9.49 8.65
N TRP A 776 6.56 10.21 9.40
CA TRP A 776 6.91 10.75 10.71
C TRP A 776 7.02 9.70 11.83
N ASP A 777 6.54 8.47 11.61
CA ASP A 777 6.71 7.34 12.53
C ASP A 777 8.08 6.67 12.45
N LEU A 778 8.95 7.13 11.54
CA LEU A 778 10.32 6.63 11.40
C LEU A 778 11.05 6.71 12.75
N SER A 779 11.55 5.56 13.22
CA SER A 779 12.18 5.42 14.53
C SER A 779 13.43 4.54 14.49
N GLY A 780 14.14 4.48 15.62
CA GLY A 780 15.31 3.60 15.80
C GLY A 780 16.50 3.95 14.91
N ASP A 781 17.13 2.93 14.32
CA ASP A 781 18.33 3.10 13.47
C ASP A 781 18.00 3.81 12.15
N GLY A 782 16.75 3.74 11.66
CA GLY A 782 16.28 4.52 10.51
C GLY A 782 16.24 6.02 10.80
N LEU A 783 15.65 6.40 11.94
CA LEU A 783 15.68 7.80 12.38
C LEU A 783 17.12 8.30 12.59
N THR A 784 18.01 7.45 13.11
CA THR A 784 19.43 7.79 13.26
C THR A 784 20.09 8.12 11.91
N VAL A 785 19.73 7.40 10.83
CA VAL A 785 20.22 7.69 9.47
C VAL A 785 19.64 9.02 8.96
N ALA A 786 18.32 9.25 9.10
CA ALA A 786 17.66 10.50 8.70
C ALA A 786 18.24 11.72 9.44
N GLU A 787 18.47 11.62 10.74
CA GLU A 787 19.14 12.66 11.53
C GLU A 787 20.57 12.91 11.04
N GLY A 788 21.31 11.86 10.68
CA GLY A 788 22.64 11.99 10.07
C GLY A 788 22.63 12.66 8.69
N GLN A 789 21.54 12.50 7.92
CA GLN A 789 21.33 13.20 6.65
C GLN A 789 21.01 14.68 6.89
N LEU A 790 20.13 15.00 7.84
CA LEU A 790 19.81 16.39 8.18
C LEU A 790 21.04 17.13 8.74
N ALA A 791 21.83 16.46 9.58
CA ALA A 791 23.00 17.05 10.24
C ALA A 791 24.07 17.55 9.27
N VAL A 792 24.14 17.03 8.04
CA VAL A 792 25.10 17.49 7.02
C VAL A 792 24.60 18.69 6.21
N SER A 793 23.33 19.08 6.34
CA SER A 793 22.82 20.29 5.68
C SER A 793 23.58 21.51 6.18
N GLY A 794 23.96 22.41 5.26
CA GLY A 794 24.73 23.62 5.55
C GLY A 794 24.02 24.57 6.53
N GLU A 795 22.68 24.53 6.55
CA GLU A 795 21.83 25.36 7.40
C GLU A 795 21.92 24.98 8.89
N THR A 796 22.35 23.75 9.21
CA THR A 796 22.52 23.32 10.60
C THR A 796 23.71 23.97 11.30
N GLY A 797 24.71 24.44 10.53
CA GLY A 797 25.97 24.97 11.05
C GLY A 797 26.93 23.93 11.65
N ASN A 798 26.60 22.63 11.58
CA ASN A 798 27.47 21.56 12.10
C ASN A 798 28.78 21.41 11.29
N TYR A 799 28.70 21.70 9.99
CA TYR A 799 29.80 21.63 9.04
C TYR A 799 29.92 22.98 8.31
N PRO A 800 30.72 23.94 8.83
CA PRO A 800 30.82 25.28 8.26
C PRO A 800 31.22 25.32 6.78
N GLU A 801 31.98 24.32 6.31
CA GLU A 801 32.36 24.16 4.90
C GLU A 801 31.19 23.85 3.96
N PHE A 802 30.05 23.42 4.50
CA PHE A 802 28.84 23.07 3.76
C PHE A 802 27.82 24.21 3.71
N ALA A 803 28.05 25.30 4.46
CA ALA A 803 27.18 26.47 4.45
C ALA A 803 27.05 27.06 3.03
N GLY A 804 25.80 27.18 2.55
CA GLY A 804 25.49 27.73 1.23
C GLY A 804 25.82 26.82 0.04
N ASN A 805 26.23 25.56 0.25
CA ASN A 805 26.49 24.63 -0.85
C ASN A 805 26.08 23.16 -0.59
N VAL A 806 25.58 22.81 0.59
CA VAL A 806 24.93 21.50 0.84
C VAL A 806 23.56 21.75 1.46
N LYS A 807 22.53 21.09 0.92
CA LYS A 807 21.17 21.14 1.47
C LYS A 807 20.58 19.75 1.55
N THR A 808 19.97 19.43 2.68
CA THR A 808 19.22 18.19 2.87
C THR A 808 17.74 18.49 2.88
N ILE A 809 16.97 17.79 2.05
CA ILE A 809 15.51 17.84 2.05
C ILE A 809 14.94 16.74 2.96
N GLU A 810 13.83 17.05 3.62
CA GLU A 810 13.14 16.13 4.52
C GLU A 810 12.06 15.35 3.75
N ALA A 811 12.39 14.13 3.32
CA ALA A 811 11.49 13.30 2.54
C ALA A 811 10.42 12.57 3.38
N ARG A 812 10.47 12.64 4.73
CA ARG A 812 9.45 12.02 5.59
C ARG A 812 8.05 12.59 5.34
N GLY A 813 7.95 13.87 5.00
CA GLY A 813 6.67 14.51 4.66
C GLY A 813 6.04 13.99 3.37
N TYR A 814 6.83 13.36 2.48
CA TYR A 814 6.36 12.84 1.19
C TYR A 814 5.94 11.37 1.24
N TRP A 815 5.91 10.76 2.42
CA TRP A 815 5.45 9.39 2.59
C TRP A 815 3.96 9.26 2.26
N ARG A 816 3.60 8.19 1.56
CA ARG A 816 2.22 7.76 1.32
C ARG A 816 2.04 6.33 1.80
N ASP A 817 0.95 6.08 2.51
CA ASP A 817 0.70 4.76 3.08
C ASP A 817 0.28 3.75 2.02
N SER A 818 0.36 2.46 2.36
CA SER A 818 0.05 1.40 1.39
C SER A 818 -1.40 1.38 0.94
N ALA A 819 -2.31 2.05 1.68
CA ALA A 819 -3.70 2.21 1.30
C ALA A 819 -3.87 3.15 0.09
N GLU A 820 -2.99 4.14 -0.04
CA GLU A 820 -3.02 5.19 -1.08
C GLU A 820 -1.96 4.94 -2.16
N SER A 821 -1.46 3.71 -2.26
CA SER A 821 -0.29 3.39 -3.07
C SER A 821 -0.48 2.14 -3.93
N PRO A 822 0.23 2.01 -5.08
CA PRO A 822 0.11 0.86 -5.96
C PRO A 822 0.65 -0.47 -5.41
N GLY A 823 1.25 -0.46 -4.21
CA GLY A 823 1.84 -1.62 -3.57
C GLY A 823 2.14 -1.38 -2.09
N ASN A 824 2.77 -2.38 -1.45
CA ASN A 824 3.14 -2.33 -0.04
C ASN A 824 4.65 -2.57 0.13
N ALA A 825 5.45 -2.00 -0.77
CA ALA A 825 6.89 -2.07 -0.74
C ALA A 825 7.47 -0.93 0.09
N GLY A 826 7.25 -0.93 1.41
CA GLY A 826 7.55 0.25 2.25
C GLY A 826 8.97 0.84 2.12
N HIS A 827 9.99 0.02 1.84
CA HIS A 827 11.36 0.51 1.62
C HIS A 827 11.62 1.15 0.24
N HIS A 828 10.68 1.00 -0.68
CA HIS A 828 10.57 1.67 -1.98
C HIS A 828 9.33 2.57 -2.01
N TYR A 829 8.97 3.15 -0.85
CA TYR A 829 7.86 4.11 -0.73
C TYR A 829 6.56 3.59 -1.32
N ASN A 830 6.26 2.31 -1.07
CA ASN A 830 5.03 1.64 -1.54
C ASN A 830 4.82 1.66 -3.06
N LEU A 831 5.88 1.96 -3.84
CA LEU A 831 5.84 2.20 -5.28
C LEU A 831 4.99 3.42 -5.68
N ASN A 832 4.71 4.31 -4.71
CA ASN A 832 3.92 5.51 -4.90
C ASN A 832 4.73 6.56 -5.66
N ALA A 833 4.19 7.02 -6.80
CA ALA A 833 4.86 7.96 -7.67
C ALA A 833 4.96 9.38 -7.09
N GLU A 834 4.02 9.80 -6.26
CA GLU A 834 3.99 11.12 -5.60
C GLU A 834 5.24 11.32 -4.75
N THR A 835 5.59 10.32 -3.93
CA THR A 835 6.79 10.39 -3.07
C THR A 835 8.07 10.62 -3.89
N TYR A 836 8.21 9.97 -5.05
CA TYR A 836 9.38 10.12 -5.92
C TYR A 836 9.40 11.48 -6.63
N LEU A 837 8.24 11.95 -7.11
CA LEU A 837 8.10 13.27 -7.73
C LEU A 837 8.42 14.39 -6.76
N LEU A 838 7.75 14.42 -5.61
CA LEU A 838 7.93 15.44 -4.58
C LEU A 838 9.35 15.45 -4.02
N THR A 839 9.94 14.26 -3.81
CA THR A 839 11.36 14.19 -3.43
C THR A 839 12.27 14.79 -4.51
N GLY A 840 12.01 14.48 -5.79
CA GLY A 840 12.76 15.03 -6.92
C GLY A 840 12.62 16.54 -7.05
N ASP A 841 11.39 17.04 -6.99
CA ASP A 841 11.04 18.46 -7.03
C ASP A 841 11.73 19.22 -5.89
N ALA A 842 11.61 18.75 -4.65
CA ALA A 842 12.29 19.35 -3.48
C ALA A 842 13.82 19.35 -3.64
N LEU A 843 14.41 18.25 -4.13
CA LEU A 843 15.85 18.19 -4.44
C LEU A 843 16.26 19.21 -5.51
N GLY A 844 15.40 19.47 -6.49
CA GLY A 844 15.61 20.45 -7.54
C GLY A 844 15.51 21.88 -7.01
N ARG A 845 14.48 22.17 -6.21
CA ARG A 845 14.29 23.50 -5.59
C ARG A 845 15.43 23.85 -4.65
N ALA A 846 15.86 22.90 -3.82
CA ALA A 846 17.05 23.03 -2.99
C ALA A 846 18.32 23.27 -3.82
N MET A 847 18.41 22.69 -5.02
CA MET A 847 19.57 22.89 -5.91
C MET A 847 19.58 24.32 -6.46
N VAL A 848 18.42 24.85 -6.87
CA VAL A 848 18.27 26.24 -7.29
C VAL A 848 18.71 27.19 -6.17
N GLU A 849 18.18 27.02 -4.95
CA GLU A 849 18.56 27.87 -3.81
C GLU A 849 20.06 27.89 -3.53
N LEU A 850 20.74 26.75 -3.66
CA LEU A 850 22.19 26.68 -3.51
C LEU A 850 22.93 27.38 -4.65
N GLN A 851 22.44 27.25 -5.89
CA GLN A 851 23.04 27.89 -7.05
C GLN A 851 22.83 29.42 -7.04
N GLU A 852 21.72 29.89 -6.50
CA GLU A 852 21.45 31.31 -6.25
C GLU A 852 22.23 31.87 -5.06
N ASN A 853 22.69 31.02 -4.13
CA ASN A 853 23.52 31.44 -2.98
C ASN A 853 25.05 31.29 -3.21
N ILE A 854 25.51 30.59 -4.25
CA ILE A 854 26.95 30.54 -4.63
C ILE A 854 27.42 31.76 -5.43
N SER A 855 26.50 32.66 -5.76
CA SER A 855 26.80 34.01 -6.19
C SER A 855 25.64 34.82 -5.64
N PRO A 856 25.82 35.79 -4.72
CA PRO A 856 24.85 36.87 -4.66
C PRO A 856 24.82 37.38 -6.08
N GLN A 857 23.82 36.95 -6.86
CA GLN A 857 23.90 37.06 -8.29
C GLN A 857 24.18 38.54 -8.56
N GLU A 858 25.32 38.77 -9.20
CA GLU A 858 25.37 39.62 -10.36
C GLU A 858 24.22 39.19 -11.31
N LEU A 859 22.97 39.41 -10.89
CA LEU A 859 21.86 39.66 -11.79
C LEU A 859 22.33 40.91 -12.48
N ALA A 860 22.68 40.74 -13.76
CA ALA A 860 23.27 41.74 -14.61
C ALA A 860 22.86 43.14 -14.15
N VAL A 861 23.83 43.91 -13.63
CA VAL A 861 23.67 45.36 -13.59
C VAL A 861 23.58 45.78 -15.06
N GLN A 862 22.38 45.73 -15.63
CA GLN A 862 22.07 46.46 -16.84
C GLN A 862 22.06 47.93 -16.39
N SER A 863 23.11 48.62 -16.81
CA SER A 863 23.45 50.00 -16.52
C SER A 863 22.29 50.85 -16.01
N LEU A 864 22.44 51.40 -14.80
CA LEU A 864 21.75 52.62 -14.41
C LEU A 864 22.27 53.74 -15.31
N ASP A 865 21.57 54.00 -16.41
CA ASP A 865 21.90 55.14 -17.26
C ASP A 865 21.23 56.40 -16.68
N PRO A 866 21.99 57.39 -16.21
CA PRO A 866 21.41 58.65 -15.75
C PRO A 866 20.81 59.39 -16.95
N ILE A 867 19.47 59.50 -16.99
CA ILE A 867 18.76 60.22 -18.05
C ILE A 867 18.82 61.76 -17.85
N GLY A 868 19.36 62.20 -16.71
CA GLY A 868 19.58 63.60 -16.36
C GLY A 868 18.55 64.12 -15.34
N GLY A 869 19.03 64.85 -14.33
CA GLY A 869 18.24 65.16 -13.13
C GLY A 869 18.25 64.00 -12.13
N ASN A 870 17.37 64.05 -11.13
CA ASN A 870 17.15 62.97 -10.14
C ASN A 870 16.33 61.81 -10.76
N GLN A 871 16.66 61.37 -11.98
CA GLN A 871 15.91 60.35 -12.73
C GLN A 871 16.82 59.24 -13.28
N TRP A 872 16.36 58.00 -13.19
CA TRP A 872 17.09 56.79 -13.58
C TRP A 872 16.20 55.86 -14.41
N GLU A 873 16.74 55.25 -15.47
CA GLU A 873 16.09 54.18 -16.23
C GLU A 873 16.73 52.84 -15.85
N VAL A 874 15.90 51.82 -15.62
CA VAL A 874 16.36 50.43 -15.44
C VAL A 874 15.52 49.50 -16.29
N SER A 875 16.18 48.57 -16.99
CA SER A 875 15.54 47.45 -17.66
C SER A 875 15.84 46.17 -16.88
N ILE A 876 14.80 45.52 -16.36
CA ILE A 876 14.90 44.22 -15.69
C ILE A 876 14.37 43.18 -16.66
N THR A 877 15.12 42.12 -16.90
CA THR A 877 14.62 40.92 -17.59
C THR A 877 14.73 39.77 -16.61
N GLY A 878 13.58 39.20 -16.25
CA GLY A 878 13.49 38.23 -15.18
C GLY A 878 12.22 37.38 -15.26
N ARG A 879 12.16 36.32 -14.48
CA ARG A 879 10.98 35.48 -14.34
C ARG A 879 9.96 36.21 -13.46
N PRO A 880 8.68 36.23 -13.85
CA PRO A 880 7.59 36.65 -12.96
C PRO A 880 7.62 35.88 -11.64
N GLY A 881 7.20 36.52 -10.54
CA GLY A 881 7.21 35.93 -9.20
C GLY A 881 8.56 36.03 -8.46
N THR A 882 9.67 36.28 -9.15
CA THR A 882 10.99 36.41 -8.52
C THR A 882 11.26 37.83 -7.98
N ASP A 883 11.87 37.91 -6.80
CA ASP A 883 12.39 39.15 -6.23
C ASP A 883 13.76 39.53 -6.80
N TYR A 884 13.86 40.78 -7.29
CA TYR A 884 15.10 41.35 -7.81
C TYR A 884 15.61 42.45 -6.89
N ILE A 885 16.92 42.42 -6.57
CA ILE A 885 17.59 43.52 -5.86
C ILE A 885 18.52 44.28 -6.81
N LEU A 886 18.16 45.52 -7.11
CA LEU A 886 18.96 46.44 -7.92
C LEU A 886 19.87 47.30 -7.05
N ARG A 887 21.10 47.58 -7.51
CA ARG A 887 22.12 48.36 -6.78
C ARG A 887 22.70 49.48 -7.64
N SER A 888 23.06 50.61 -7.02
CA SER A 888 23.72 51.72 -7.71
C SER A 888 25.25 51.66 -7.70
N ASP A 889 25.85 50.89 -6.79
CA ASP A 889 27.29 50.65 -6.71
C ASP A 889 27.57 49.12 -6.62
N PRO A 890 28.18 48.50 -7.65
CA PRO A 890 28.49 47.08 -7.67
C PRO A 890 29.63 46.67 -6.72
N THR A 891 30.27 47.60 -6.00
CA THR A 891 31.46 47.31 -5.15
C THR A 891 31.16 47.14 -3.65
N LEU A 892 29.90 47.27 -3.22
CA LEU A 892 29.46 47.02 -1.84
C LEU A 892 29.25 45.52 -1.59
N ASN A 893 30.14 44.90 -0.80
CA ASN A 893 30.01 43.51 -0.36
C ASN A 893 29.09 43.40 0.87
N PHE A 894 28.13 42.47 0.85
CA PHE A 894 27.48 42.00 2.07
C PHE A 894 28.46 41.13 2.87
N ALA A 895 28.45 41.27 4.19
CA ALA A 895 29.08 40.27 5.05
C ALA A 895 28.28 38.96 4.96
N PRO A 896 28.92 37.77 4.97
CA PRO A 896 28.21 36.50 4.99
C PRO A 896 27.28 36.43 6.21
N GLY A 897 26.00 36.09 6.02
CA GLY A 897 25.05 35.84 7.11
C GLY A 897 24.08 36.98 7.46
N ILE A 898 23.80 37.92 6.55
CA ILE A 898 22.64 38.82 6.72
C ILE A 898 21.42 38.16 6.05
N LEU A 899 20.50 37.64 6.88
CA LEU A 899 19.13 37.29 6.49
C LEU A 899 18.41 38.55 5.96
N LEU A 900 17.67 38.44 4.85
CA LEU A 900 16.90 39.54 4.26
C LEU A 900 15.93 40.21 5.25
N GLU A 901 15.48 39.47 6.27
CA GLU A 901 14.65 39.96 7.39
C GLU A 901 15.28 41.14 8.15
N ASN A 902 16.61 41.30 8.10
CA ASN A 902 17.32 42.38 8.81
C ASN A 902 17.46 43.69 8.01
N LEU A 903 16.92 43.78 6.79
CA LEU A 903 16.92 45.03 6.01
C LEU A 903 15.67 45.91 6.24
N THR A 904 14.67 45.43 6.99
CA THR A 904 13.52 46.25 7.42
C THR A 904 13.78 47.06 8.71
N GLN A 905 14.99 46.99 9.29
CA GLN A 905 15.37 47.84 10.43
C GLN A 905 16.67 48.61 10.21
N ALA A 906 16.64 49.61 9.32
CA ALA A 906 17.61 50.70 9.33
C ALA A 906 17.00 51.97 9.94
N ASN A 907 17.25 52.18 11.23
CA ASN A 907 17.10 53.41 12.04
C ASN A 907 15.69 54.03 12.24
N PRO A 908 15.22 54.19 13.50
CA PRO A 908 14.05 54.99 13.81
C PRO A 908 14.42 56.49 13.72
N GLY A 909 14.06 57.15 12.62
CA GLY A 909 14.38 58.58 12.48
C GLY A 909 13.81 59.35 11.29
N SER A 910 13.32 58.69 10.24
CA SER A 910 12.61 59.36 9.15
C SER A 910 11.70 58.38 8.43
N ASP A 911 10.43 58.76 8.36
CA ASP A 911 9.40 58.18 7.49
C ASP A 911 9.99 57.92 6.08
N PRO A 912 9.91 56.70 5.52
CA PRO A 912 10.29 56.48 4.14
C PRO A 912 9.24 57.21 3.28
N GLY A 913 9.58 58.41 2.83
CA GLY A 913 8.82 59.07 1.78
C GLY A 913 8.71 58.11 0.60
N GLU A 914 7.48 57.80 0.21
CA GLU A 914 7.16 57.17 -1.07
C GLU A 914 8.08 57.75 -2.15
N ILE A 915 8.80 56.89 -2.87
CA ILE A 915 9.44 57.31 -4.12
C ILE A 915 8.30 57.64 -5.08
N GLY A 916 7.93 58.92 -5.13
CA GLY A 916 6.84 59.41 -5.94
C GLY A 916 7.13 59.23 -7.43
N GLY A 917 6.28 58.44 -8.09
CA GLY A 917 6.19 58.36 -9.55
C GLY A 917 7.16 57.38 -10.20
N ALA A 918 6.86 56.08 -10.09
CA ALA A 918 7.35 55.09 -11.05
C ALA A 918 6.33 54.99 -12.19
N ASN A 919 6.73 55.37 -13.41
CA ASN A 919 5.99 55.02 -14.61
C ASN A 919 6.61 53.74 -15.17
N ASN A 920 5.88 52.64 -15.07
CA ASN A 920 6.32 51.32 -15.55
C ASN A 920 5.75 51.09 -16.95
N SER A 921 6.58 50.62 -17.87
CA SER A 921 6.12 50.11 -19.16
C SER A 921 6.67 48.70 -19.37
N VAL A 922 5.77 47.73 -19.51
CA VAL A 922 6.11 46.39 -19.97
C VAL A 922 6.53 46.50 -21.43
N VAL A 923 7.76 46.09 -21.74
CA VAL A 923 8.30 46.24 -23.10
C VAL A 923 8.05 44.98 -23.93
N THR A 924 8.24 43.78 -23.35
CA THR A 924 7.97 42.48 -24.00
C THR A 924 8.02 41.33 -22.97
N THR A 925 7.26 40.26 -23.21
CA THR A 925 7.50 38.91 -22.64
C THR A 925 8.09 38.02 -23.73
N ASP A 926 9.07 37.19 -23.38
CA ASP A 926 9.66 36.22 -24.31
C ASP A 926 8.99 34.83 -24.20
N PRO A 927 9.22 33.91 -25.16
CA PRO A 927 8.62 32.57 -25.12
C PRO A 927 9.03 31.71 -23.93
N SER A 928 10.11 32.06 -23.21
CA SER A 928 10.56 31.36 -22.00
C SER A 928 9.97 31.95 -20.72
N GLY A 929 8.95 32.81 -20.84
CA GLY A 929 8.21 33.36 -19.72
C GLY A 929 8.92 34.51 -19.00
N ARG A 930 10.00 35.08 -19.55
CA ARG A 930 10.68 36.23 -18.94
C ARG A 930 10.05 37.54 -19.37
N ALA A 931 9.82 38.43 -18.42
CA ALA A 931 9.32 39.77 -18.65
C ALA A 931 10.46 40.79 -18.67
N THR A 932 10.51 41.62 -19.71
CA THR A 932 11.34 42.83 -19.71
C THR A 932 10.51 44.04 -19.28
N VAL A 933 10.84 44.59 -18.11
CA VAL A 933 10.17 45.77 -17.53
C VAL A 933 11.12 46.95 -17.51
N GLN A 934 10.67 48.07 -18.09
CA GLN A 934 11.34 49.35 -17.96
C GLN A 934 10.75 50.16 -16.80
N ILE A 935 11.63 50.59 -15.90
CA ILE A 935 11.28 51.35 -14.69
C ILE A 935 11.96 52.71 -14.74
N ASN A 936 11.16 53.77 -14.66
CA ASN A 936 11.65 55.13 -14.49
C ASN A 936 11.56 55.53 -13.02
N LEU A 937 12.70 55.68 -12.35
CA LEU A 937 12.77 56.10 -10.94
C LEU A 937 13.00 57.60 -10.86
N SER A 938 12.30 58.29 -9.95
CA SER A 938 12.55 59.72 -9.68
C SER A 938 12.77 59.99 -8.17
N GLY A 939 13.94 60.49 -7.80
CA GLY A 939 14.38 60.59 -6.40
C GLY A 939 15.90 60.81 -6.27
N GLY A 940 16.39 61.16 -5.07
CA GLY A 940 17.82 61.44 -4.79
C GLY A 940 18.75 60.24 -4.99
N ALA A 941 19.87 60.18 -4.25
CA ALA A 941 20.76 59.01 -4.30
C ALA A 941 19.99 57.74 -3.85
N ILE A 942 19.99 56.70 -4.68
CA ILE A 942 19.34 55.41 -4.42
C ILE A 942 20.45 54.40 -4.15
N ASP A 943 20.47 53.77 -2.96
CA ASP A 943 21.47 52.75 -2.61
C ASP A 943 21.07 51.36 -3.14
N PHE A 944 19.79 50.99 -3.01
CA PHE A 944 19.21 49.76 -3.55
C PHE A 944 17.69 49.91 -3.81
N VAL A 945 17.14 49.06 -4.68
CA VAL A 945 15.69 48.94 -4.93
C VAL A 945 15.33 47.45 -4.99
N ARG A 946 14.35 47.01 -4.22
CA ARG A 946 13.69 45.70 -4.41
C ARG A 946 12.61 45.88 -5.47
N VAL A 947 12.62 45.02 -6.47
CA VAL A 947 11.61 44.98 -7.52
C VAL A 947 11.09 43.56 -7.61
N GLN A 948 9.79 43.39 -7.41
CA GLN A 948 9.10 42.14 -7.69
C GLN A 948 8.46 42.27 -9.07
N LEU A 949 8.74 41.32 -9.97
CA LEU A 949 8.01 41.24 -11.23
C LEU A 949 6.67 40.57 -10.94
N ALA A 950 5.59 41.34 -11.06
CA ALA A 950 4.24 40.80 -10.94
C ALA A 950 4.00 39.73 -12.03
N PRO A 951 3.17 38.71 -11.76
CA PRO A 951 2.77 37.68 -12.71
C PRO A 951 2.33 38.23 -14.07
#